data_AF-A0A455B0T3-F1
#
_entry.id   AF-A0A455B0T3-F1
#
_cell.length_a   1.000
_cell.length_b   1.000
_cell.length_c   1.000
_cell.angle_alpha   90.00
_cell.angle_beta   90.00
_cell.angle_gamma   90.00
#
_symmetry.space_group_name_H-M   'P 1'
#
loop_
_entity.id
_entity.type
_entity.pdbx_description
1 polymer ?
#
loop_
_entity_poly.entity_id
_entity_poly.type
_entity_poly.pdbx_seq_one_letter_code
_entity_poly.pdbx_strand_id
1 'polypeptide(L)'
;MLEKSCKKFMLFREANELQQWINEKEAALTSEEVGADLEQVEVLQKKFDDFQKDLKANESRLKDINKVAEDLESEGLMAEEVQAVQQQEVYGAMPRDETDSKTASPWKELNERWRSLQQLAEERSQILGSAHEVQRFHRDADETKEWIEEKNQALNTDNYGHDLASVQALQRKHEGFERDLAALGDKVNSLGETAERLIQSHPESAEDLQEKCTELNQAWSSLGKRADQRKAKLGDSHDLQRFLSDFRDLMSWINGIRGLVSSDELAKDVTGAEALLERHQEHRTEIDARAGTFQAFEQFGQQLLAHGHYASPEIKEKLHILDQERADLEKAWVQRRMMLDQCLELQLFHRDCEQAESWMAAREAFLNTEDKGDSLDSVEALIKKHEDFDKAINVQEEKIAALQSFADQLIAGGHYAKGDISSRRNEVLDRWRRLKAQMIEKRSKLGESQTLQQFSRDVDEIEAWISEKLQTASDESYKDPTNIQLSKLLSKHQKHQAFEAELHANADRIRGVIDMGNSLIDRGACAGSEDAVKARLAALADQWQFLVQKSAEKSQKLKEANKQQNFNTGIKDFDFWLSEVEALLASEDYGKDLASVNNLLKKHQLLEADISAHEDRLKDLNSQADSLMTSSAFDTSQVKDKRDAINGRFQKIKSMAASRRARLNESHRLHQFFRDMDDEESWIKEKKLLVSSEDYGRDLTGVQNLRKKHKRLEAELAAHEPAIQGVLDTGKKLSDDNTIGKEEIQQRLAQFVEHWKELKQLAAARGQRLEESLEYQQFVANVEEEEAWINEKMTLVASEDYGDTLAAIQGLLKKHEAFETDFTVHKDRVNDVCTNGQDLIKKNNHHEENISSKMKGLNGKVSDLEKAAAQRKAKLDENSAFLQFNWKADVVESWIGEKENSLKTDDYGRDLSSVQTLLTKQETFDAGLQAFQQEGIANITALKDQLLAAKHIQSKAIEARHAALMKRWSQLLANSATRKKKLLEAQSHFRKVEDLFLTFAKKASAFNSWFENAEEDLTDPVRCNSLEEIKALREAHDAFRSSLSSAQADFNQLAELDRQIKSFRVASNPYTWFTMEALEETWRNLQKIIKERELELQKEQRRQEENDKLRQEFAQHANAFHQWIQETRTYLLDGLILTSYVSGLGV
;
A
#
# COMPACT_ATOMS: atom_id res chain seq x y z
N MET A 1 53.42 -6.34 105.17
CA MET A 1 52.91 -7.72 105.16
C MET A 1 51.40 -7.78 104.87
N LEU A 2 50.54 -7.11 105.65
CA LEU A 2 49.07 -7.14 105.42
C LEU A 2 48.62 -6.64 104.03
N GLU A 3 49.23 -5.55 103.54
CA GLU A 3 48.91 -4.94 102.25
C GLU A 3 49.33 -5.83 101.06
N LYS A 4 50.40 -6.60 101.21
CA LYS A 4 50.89 -7.57 100.22
C LYS A 4 50.03 -8.84 100.16
N SER A 5 49.54 -9.33 101.31
CA SER A 5 48.53 -10.40 101.36
C SER A 5 47.17 -9.95 100.80
N CYS A 6 46.78 -8.69 100.99
CA CYS A 6 45.57 -8.14 100.37
C CYS A 6 45.69 -8.11 98.83
N LYS A 7 46.81 -7.64 98.28
CA LYS A 7 47.05 -7.66 96.82
C LYS A 7 47.01 -9.07 96.24
N LYS A 8 47.64 -10.06 96.90
CA LYS A 8 47.57 -11.48 96.49
C LYS A 8 46.14 -12.03 96.54
N PHE A 9 45.38 -11.73 97.60
CA PHE A 9 43.99 -12.18 97.73
C PHE A 9 43.04 -11.50 96.73
N MET A 10 43.22 -10.21 96.45
CA MET A 10 42.44 -9.49 95.43
C MET A 10 42.75 -10.04 94.04
N LEU A 11 44.01 -10.32 93.70
CA LEU A 11 44.37 -10.96 92.45
C LEU A 11 43.71 -12.35 92.29
N PHE A 12 43.76 -13.20 93.33
CA PHE A 12 43.08 -14.51 93.32
C PHE A 12 41.57 -14.39 93.19
N ARG A 13 40.95 -13.40 93.84
CA ARG A 13 39.52 -13.14 93.76
C ARG A 13 39.14 -12.65 92.36
N GLU A 14 39.85 -11.67 91.81
CA GLU A 14 39.56 -11.12 90.47
C GLU A 14 39.83 -12.14 89.37
N ALA A 15 40.89 -12.93 89.48
CA ALA A 15 41.14 -14.05 88.57
C ALA A 15 40.08 -15.14 88.68
N ASN A 16 39.61 -15.49 89.88
CA ASN A 16 38.50 -16.44 90.04
C ASN A 16 37.19 -15.89 89.50
N GLU A 17 36.91 -14.60 89.71
CA GLU A 17 35.71 -13.95 89.16
C GLU A 17 35.76 -13.89 87.62
N LEU A 18 36.92 -13.57 87.03
CA LEU A 18 37.09 -13.62 85.58
C LEU A 18 37.07 -15.06 85.05
N GLN A 19 37.64 -16.02 85.78
CA GLN A 19 37.60 -17.44 85.44
C GLN A 19 36.16 -17.98 85.47
N GLN A 20 35.37 -17.57 86.46
CA GLN A 20 33.95 -17.94 86.55
C GLN A 20 33.16 -17.35 85.39
N TRP A 21 33.43 -16.08 85.01
CA TRP A 21 32.82 -15.46 83.84
C TRP A 21 33.23 -16.17 82.53
N ILE A 22 34.50 -16.53 82.36
CA ILE A 22 34.98 -17.32 81.21
C ILE A 22 34.22 -18.64 81.15
N ASN A 23 34.10 -19.38 82.25
CA ASN A 23 33.38 -20.66 82.27
C ASN A 23 31.88 -20.49 81.91
N GLU A 24 31.23 -19.44 82.42
CA GLU A 24 29.83 -19.13 82.10
C GLU A 24 29.64 -18.77 80.61
N LYS A 25 30.60 -18.07 80.00
CA LYS A 25 30.53 -17.65 78.59
C LYS A 25 31.01 -18.74 77.62
N GLU A 26 31.99 -19.55 77.99
CA GLU A 26 32.39 -20.75 77.23
C GLU A 26 31.20 -21.68 77.08
N ALA A 27 30.45 -21.94 78.16
CA ALA A 27 29.22 -22.73 78.12
C ALA A 27 28.15 -22.15 77.18
N ALA A 28 28.05 -20.82 77.09
CA ALA A 28 27.12 -20.13 76.19
C ALA A 28 27.56 -20.18 74.70
N LEU A 29 28.87 -20.16 74.42
CA LEU A 29 29.43 -20.25 73.07
C LEU A 29 29.43 -21.67 72.51
N THR A 30 29.54 -22.69 73.36
CA THR A 30 29.41 -24.10 72.97
C THR A 30 27.97 -24.53 72.68
N SER A 31 27.01 -23.59 72.74
CA SER A 31 25.63 -23.88 72.31
C SER A 31 25.59 -24.19 70.82
N GLU A 32 25.05 -25.35 70.44
CA GLU A 32 24.88 -25.78 69.04
C GLU A 32 23.70 -25.08 68.33
N GLU A 33 22.95 -24.20 69.01
CA GLU A 33 21.73 -23.59 68.48
C GLU A 33 22.05 -22.51 67.44
N VAL A 34 21.72 -22.71 66.16
CA VAL A 34 22.03 -21.75 65.07
C VAL A 34 20.82 -20.91 64.63
N GLY A 35 19.62 -21.20 65.16
CA GLY A 35 18.36 -20.55 64.76
C GLY A 35 17.74 -21.22 63.53
N ALA A 36 16.41 -21.44 63.55
CA ALA A 36 15.71 -22.16 62.49
C ALA A 36 15.18 -21.25 61.36
N ASP A 37 15.10 -19.95 61.60
CA ASP A 37 14.64 -18.93 60.65
C ASP A 37 15.49 -17.65 60.77
N LEU A 38 15.41 -16.77 59.77
CA LEU A 38 16.24 -15.55 59.72
C LEU A 38 16.07 -14.66 60.95
N GLU A 39 14.86 -14.54 61.52
CA GLU A 39 14.60 -13.73 62.71
C GLU A 39 15.29 -14.30 63.95
N GLN A 40 15.29 -15.63 64.11
CA GLN A 40 16.03 -16.31 65.17
C GLN A 40 17.54 -16.17 64.97
N VAL A 41 18.05 -16.29 63.74
CA VAL A 41 19.48 -16.08 63.46
C VAL A 41 19.88 -14.64 63.75
N GLU A 42 19.08 -13.64 63.37
CA GLU A 42 19.34 -12.22 63.67
C GLU A 42 19.32 -11.94 65.18
N VAL A 43 18.42 -12.57 65.93
CA VAL A 43 18.38 -12.48 67.41
C VAL A 43 19.60 -13.12 68.04
N LEU A 44 20.03 -14.28 67.55
CA LEU A 44 21.25 -14.96 68.02
C LEU A 44 22.51 -14.18 67.66
N GLN A 45 22.57 -13.61 66.45
CA GLN A 45 23.63 -12.73 66.00
C GLN A 45 23.71 -11.48 66.89
N LYS A 46 22.58 -10.85 67.22
CA LYS A 46 22.55 -9.70 68.13
C LYS A 46 23.05 -10.06 69.54
N LYS A 47 22.62 -11.20 70.08
CA LYS A 47 23.12 -11.71 71.38
C LYS A 47 24.63 -11.99 71.32
N PHE A 48 25.13 -12.48 70.19
CA PHE A 48 26.54 -12.74 69.95
C PHE A 48 27.35 -11.44 69.80
N ASP A 49 26.82 -10.42 69.13
CA ASP A 49 27.43 -9.10 69.02
C ASP A 49 27.53 -8.41 70.39
N ASP A 50 26.51 -8.57 71.24
CA ASP A 50 26.55 -8.10 72.63
C ASP A 50 27.59 -8.87 73.46
N PHE A 51 27.72 -10.19 73.24
CA PHE A 51 28.81 -10.97 73.81
C PHE A 51 30.19 -10.49 73.32
N GLN A 52 30.38 -10.17 72.05
CA GLN A 52 31.66 -9.65 71.54
C GLN A 52 32.02 -8.30 72.18
N LYS A 53 31.03 -7.44 72.45
CA LYS A 53 31.26 -6.20 73.23
C LYS A 53 31.72 -6.51 74.64
N ASP A 54 31.08 -7.47 75.32
CA ASP A 54 31.46 -7.89 76.67
C ASP A 54 32.86 -8.54 76.71
N LEU A 55 33.21 -9.34 75.69
CA LEU A 55 34.53 -9.94 75.52
C LEU A 55 35.61 -8.86 75.35
N LYS A 56 35.32 -7.84 74.52
CA LYS A 56 36.23 -6.70 74.32
C LYS A 56 36.39 -5.84 75.59
N ALA A 57 35.33 -5.70 76.39
CA ALA A 57 35.38 -4.95 77.64
C ALA A 57 36.25 -5.66 78.70
N ASN A 58 36.13 -6.99 78.84
CA ASN A 58 36.91 -7.78 79.81
C ASN A 58 38.38 -7.99 79.40
N GLU A 59 38.78 -7.66 78.16
CA GLU A 59 40.18 -7.70 77.73
C GLU A 59 41.07 -6.74 78.55
N SER A 60 40.51 -5.60 78.98
CA SER A 60 41.19 -4.65 79.88
C SER A 60 41.41 -5.25 81.27
N ARG A 61 40.40 -5.93 81.81
CA ARG A 61 40.43 -6.60 83.12
C ARG A 61 41.45 -7.75 83.15
N LEU A 62 41.61 -8.49 82.06
CA LEU A 62 42.67 -9.50 81.92
C LEU A 62 44.07 -8.87 81.91
N LYS A 63 44.25 -7.72 81.23
CA LYS A 63 45.52 -6.98 81.21
C LYS A 63 45.91 -6.49 82.61
N ASP A 64 44.94 -6.00 83.38
CA ASP A 64 45.17 -5.55 84.76
C ASP A 64 45.54 -6.72 85.70
N ILE A 65 44.86 -7.86 85.58
CA ILE A 65 45.19 -9.10 86.32
C ILE A 65 46.60 -9.60 85.96
N ASN A 66 46.97 -9.58 84.67
CA ASN A 66 48.32 -9.97 84.24
C ASN A 66 49.39 -9.02 84.77
N LYS A 67 49.13 -7.70 84.77
CA LYS A 67 50.05 -6.69 85.30
C LYS A 67 50.29 -6.88 86.81
N VAL A 68 49.22 -7.09 87.59
CA VAL A 68 49.31 -7.33 89.03
C VAL A 68 49.98 -8.70 89.34
N ALA A 69 49.78 -9.70 88.48
CA ALA A 69 50.47 -10.99 88.59
C ALA A 69 51.98 -10.88 88.29
N GLU A 70 52.37 -10.12 87.25
CA GLU A 70 53.77 -9.84 86.89
C GLU A 70 54.47 -9.02 87.98
N ASP A 71 53.80 -8.00 88.54
CA ASP A 71 54.32 -7.19 89.64
C ASP A 71 54.60 -8.06 90.89
N LEU A 72 53.70 -8.99 91.22
CA LEU A 72 53.87 -9.93 92.36
C LEU A 72 54.92 -11.03 92.12
N GLU A 73 55.12 -11.47 90.86
CA GLU A 73 56.21 -12.39 90.48
C GLU A 73 57.58 -11.69 90.53
N SER A 74 57.67 -10.43 90.10
CA SER A 74 58.91 -9.63 90.11
C SER A 74 59.43 -9.31 91.53
N GLU A 75 58.55 -9.25 92.53
CA GLU A 75 58.89 -9.05 93.94
C GLU A 75 59.27 -10.35 94.69
N GLY A 76 59.22 -11.53 94.06
CA GLY A 76 59.67 -12.81 94.64
C GLY A 76 58.75 -13.43 95.70
N LEU A 77 57.48 -13.01 95.79
CA LEU A 77 56.52 -13.36 96.87
C LEU A 77 55.56 -14.51 96.53
N MET A 78 55.80 -15.22 95.42
CA MET A 78 54.92 -16.28 94.92
C MET A 78 55.35 -17.71 95.32
N ALA A 79 56.42 -17.86 96.09
CA ALA A 79 57.08 -19.17 96.30
C ALA A 79 56.59 -20.00 97.51
N GLU A 80 55.65 -19.54 98.33
CA GLU A 80 55.13 -20.33 99.45
C GLU A 80 53.59 -20.41 99.41
N GLU A 81 53.09 -21.65 99.56
CA GLU A 81 51.70 -22.15 99.48
C GLU A 81 51.19 -22.66 98.10
N VAL A 82 51.67 -23.84 97.69
CA VAL A 82 50.93 -24.79 96.80
C VAL A 82 50.86 -26.20 97.41
N GLN A 83 50.91 -26.32 98.74
CA GLN A 83 50.74 -27.60 99.44
C GLN A 83 49.73 -27.48 100.57
N ALA A 84 48.44 -27.37 100.24
CA ALA A 84 47.33 -27.90 101.03
C ALA A 84 45.98 -27.53 100.38
N VAL A 85 45.49 -28.33 99.43
CA VAL A 85 44.10 -28.83 99.37
C VAL A 85 44.10 -29.99 98.35
N GLN A 86 44.38 -31.20 98.83
CA GLN A 86 44.08 -32.46 98.13
C GLN A 86 43.42 -33.37 99.17
N GLN A 87 42.13 -33.67 98.97
CA GLN A 87 41.43 -34.95 99.23
C GLN A 87 39.96 -34.73 99.65
N GLN A 88 39.03 -34.96 98.71
CA GLN A 88 37.87 -35.84 98.91
C GLN A 88 37.26 -36.30 97.55
N GLU A 89 37.77 -37.43 97.04
CA GLU A 89 37.07 -38.63 96.49
C GLU A 89 35.51 -38.59 96.31
N VAL A 90 34.81 -39.12 95.28
CA VAL A 90 35.04 -40.16 94.23
C VAL A 90 34.00 -40.10 93.06
N TYR A 91 34.39 -40.66 91.89
CA TYR A 91 33.65 -41.45 90.85
C TYR A 91 33.30 -40.82 89.49
N GLY A 92 34.01 -41.24 88.42
CA GLY A 92 33.41 -41.41 87.08
C GLY A 92 34.22 -41.22 85.77
N ALA A 93 35.31 -41.97 85.54
CA ALA A 93 35.82 -42.49 84.24
C ALA A 93 36.35 -41.58 83.06
N MET A 94 37.69 -41.55 82.92
CA MET A 94 38.58 -41.89 81.75
C MET A 94 38.48 -41.16 80.36
N PRO A 95 39.58 -41.11 79.54
CA PRO A 95 40.90 -40.50 79.77
C PRO A 95 41.43 -39.71 78.54
N ARG A 96 42.28 -38.67 78.72
CA ARG A 96 43.20 -38.23 77.64
C ARG A 96 44.49 -37.62 78.22
N ASP A 97 45.59 -37.95 77.53
CA ASP A 97 47.00 -37.86 77.90
C ASP A 97 47.42 -36.64 78.74
N GLU A 98 48.04 -36.94 79.88
CA GLU A 98 48.97 -36.06 80.58
C GLU A 98 50.35 -36.18 79.91
N THR A 99 50.83 -35.13 79.25
CA THR A 99 52.26 -34.78 79.30
C THR A 99 52.41 -33.26 79.17
N ASP A 100 53.16 -32.68 80.11
CA ASP A 100 53.70 -31.30 80.13
C ASP A 100 52.77 -30.13 80.51
N SER A 101 52.38 -30.04 81.79
CA SER A 101 52.33 -28.74 82.51
C SER A 101 52.31 -28.95 84.03
N LYS A 102 53.47 -29.30 84.61
CA LYS A 102 53.72 -29.19 86.06
C LYS A 102 54.67 -28.02 86.29
N THR A 103 54.14 -26.79 86.19
CA THR A 103 54.63 -25.52 86.78
C THR A 103 54.02 -24.33 86.03
N ALA A 104 52.73 -24.05 86.22
CA ALA A 104 52.12 -22.82 85.73
C ALA A 104 51.38 -22.13 86.88
N SER A 105 51.76 -20.88 87.16
CA SER A 105 51.03 -19.99 88.06
C SER A 105 49.55 -19.88 87.60
N PRO A 106 48.55 -19.77 88.51
CA PRO A 106 47.11 -19.76 88.19
C PRO A 106 46.66 -18.78 87.08
N TRP A 107 47.42 -17.72 86.84
CA TRP A 107 47.14 -16.66 85.85
C TRP A 107 47.52 -17.04 84.41
N LYS A 108 48.44 -18.01 84.23
CA LYS A 108 48.77 -18.54 82.89
C LYS A 108 47.65 -19.41 82.34
N GLU A 109 47.03 -20.24 83.19
CA GLU A 109 45.84 -21.03 82.83
C GLU A 109 44.66 -20.12 82.43
N LEU A 110 44.46 -19.00 83.13
CA LEU A 110 43.44 -18.00 82.81
C LEU A 110 43.64 -17.38 81.40
N ASN A 111 44.89 -17.10 81.00
CA ASN A 111 45.20 -16.57 79.66
C ASN A 111 44.99 -17.60 78.55
N GLU A 112 45.30 -18.88 78.80
CA GLU A 112 45.04 -19.96 77.84
C GLU A 112 43.54 -20.15 77.62
N ARG A 113 42.74 -20.13 78.69
CA ARG A 113 41.28 -20.18 78.59
C ARG A 113 40.69 -18.94 77.91
N TRP A 114 41.25 -17.75 78.13
CA TRP A 114 40.85 -16.55 77.38
C TRP A 114 41.08 -16.69 75.86
N ARG A 115 42.22 -17.25 75.45
CA ARG A 115 42.49 -17.55 74.03
C ARG A 115 41.54 -18.60 73.47
N SER A 116 41.22 -19.63 74.26
CA SER A 116 40.22 -20.64 73.90
C SER A 116 38.84 -20.00 73.69
N LEU A 117 38.40 -19.13 74.62
CA LEU A 117 37.15 -18.38 74.49
C LEU A 117 37.13 -17.46 73.25
N GLN A 118 38.25 -16.83 72.91
CA GLN A 118 38.37 -16.03 71.67
C GLN A 118 38.26 -16.90 70.41
N GLN A 119 38.85 -18.09 70.41
CA GLN A 119 38.73 -19.02 69.29
C GLN A 119 37.28 -19.54 69.14
N LEU A 120 36.64 -19.94 70.24
CA LEU A 120 35.23 -20.34 70.25
C LEU A 120 34.30 -19.21 69.79
N ALA A 121 34.62 -17.96 70.13
CA ALA A 121 33.87 -16.80 69.65
C ALA A 121 34.02 -16.64 68.13
N GLU A 122 35.24 -16.77 67.59
CA GLU A 122 35.47 -16.69 66.15
C GLU A 122 34.74 -17.81 65.38
N GLU A 123 34.81 -19.05 65.88
CA GLU A 123 34.08 -20.20 65.33
C GLU A 123 32.56 -19.96 65.36
N ARG A 124 32.04 -19.42 66.47
CA ARG A 124 30.62 -19.07 66.60
C ARG A 124 30.19 -17.94 65.66
N SER A 125 31.06 -16.95 65.43
CA SER A 125 30.81 -15.85 64.48
C SER A 125 30.71 -16.35 63.04
N GLN A 126 31.54 -17.31 62.66
CA GLN A 126 31.50 -17.91 61.32
C GLN A 126 30.23 -18.74 61.12
N ILE A 127 29.82 -19.52 62.12
CA ILE A 127 28.60 -20.35 62.07
C ILE A 127 27.34 -19.48 61.95
N LEU A 128 27.20 -18.43 62.77
CA LEU A 128 26.04 -17.53 62.72
C LEU A 128 26.01 -16.69 61.44
N GLY A 129 27.17 -16.23 60.97
CA GLY A 129 27.29 -15.50 59.70
C GLY A 129 26.90 -16.35 58.49
N SER A 130 27.34 -17.61 58.45
CA SER A 130 26.97 -18.58 57.43
C SER A 130 25.46 -18.89 57.43
N ALA A 131 24.90 -19.17 58.61
CA ALA A 131 23.46 -19.45 58.74
C ALA A 131 22.60 -18.24 58.34
N HIS A 132 23.05 -17.02 58.63
CA HIS A 132 22.37 -15.81 58.22
C HIS A 132 22.34 -15.64 56.68
N GLU A 133 23.44 -15.96 55.98
CA GLU A 133 23.47 -15.90 54.50
C GLU A 133 22.52 -16.92 53.86
N VAL A 134 22.49 -18.15 54.37
CA VAL A 134 21.58 -19.21 53.89
C VAL A 134 20.12 -18.83 54.16
N GLN A 135 19.77 -18.42 55.38
CA GLN A 135 18.40 -18.06 55.73
C GLN A 135 17.90 -16.81 54.98
N ARG A 136 18.80 -15.86 54.69
CA ARG A 136 18.47 -14.70 53.86
C ARG A 136 18.14 -15.10 52.42
N PHE A 137 18.89 -16.03 51.84
CA PHE A 137 18.57 -16.57 50.52
C PHE A 137 17.20 -17.27 50.52
N HIS A 138 16.91 -18.09 51.55
CA HIS A 138 15.60 -18.76 51.66
C HIS A 138 14.45 -17.75 51.66
N ARG A 139 14.55 -16.67 52.46
CA ARG A 139 13.54 -15.60 52.48
C ARG A 139 13.39 -14.90 51.13
N ASP A 140 14.50 -14.48 50.53
CA ASP A 140 14.49 -13.78 49.23
C ASP A 140 13.93 -14.68 48.11
N ALA A 141 14.19 -15.99 48.16
CA ALA A 141 13.64 -16.98 47.23
C ALA A 141 12.13 -17.20 47.43
N ASP A 142 11.67 -17.27 48.68
CA ASP A 142 10.24 -17.39 49.01
C ASP A 142 9.44 -16.15 48.62
N GLU A 143 9.93 -14.95 48.95
CA GLU A 143 9.31 -13.69 48.54
C GLU A 143 9.21 -13.60 46.99
N THR A 144 10.27 -14.00 46.29
CA THR A 144 10.28 -14.01 44.82
C THR A 144 9.29 -15.05 44.26
N LYS A 145 9.18 -16.22 44.90
CA LYS A 145 8.22 -17.27 44.53
C LYS A 145 6.77 -16.81 44.73
N GLU A 146 6.47 -16.15 45.85
CA GLU A 146 5.13 -15.56 46.09
C GLU A 146 4.77 -14.54 45.01
N TRP A 147 5.71 -13.68 44.60
CA TRP A 147 5.50 -12.74 43.48
C TRP A 147 5.25 -13.45 42.15
N ILE A 148 5.99 -14.53 41.86
CA ILE A 148 5.75 -15.37 40.68
C ILE A 148 4.33 -15.94 40.73
N GLU A 149 3.89 -16.45 41.88
CA GLU A 149 2.54 -17.00 42.05
C GLU A 149 1.44 -15.94 41.90
N GLU A 150 1.63 -14.73 42.43
CA GLU A 150 0.70 -13.60 42.24
C GLU A 150 0.57 -13.24 40.74
N LYS A 151 1.69 -13.11 40.03
CA LYS A 151 1.70 -12.87 38.59
C LYS A 151 1.06 -14.03 37.82
N ASN A 152 1.26 -15.26 38.28
CA ASN A 152 0.63 -16.44 37.71
C ASN A 152 -0.90 -16.44 37.91
N GLN A 153 -1.39 -15.98 39.05
CA GLN A 153 -2.83 -15.80 39.29
C GLN A 153 -3.42 -14.69 38.40
N ALA A 154 -2.68 -13.60 38.16
CA ALA A 154 -3.12 -12.52 37.27
C ALA A 154 -3.35 -12.98 35.81
N LEU A 155 -2.67 -14.06 35.36
CA LEU A 155 -2.87 -14.67 34.05
C LEU A 155 -4.13 -15.56 33.97
N ASN A 156 -4.83 -15.80 35.07
CA ASN A 156 -5.94 -16.78 35.17
C ASN A 156 -7.28 -16.26 34.64
N THR A 157 -7.26 -15.29 33.72
CA THR A 157 -8.47 -14.73 33.10
C THR A 157 -8.66 -15.27 31.69
N ASP A 158 -9.82 -15.86 31.40
CA ASP A 158 -10.18 -16.32 30.05
C ASP A 158 -10.79 -15.21 29.16
N ASN A 159 -10.60 -13.95 29.54
CA ASN A 159 -10.99 -12.83 28.69
C ASN A 159 -9.89 -12.55 27.64
N TYR A 160 -10.23 -12.81 26.38
CA TYR A 160 -9.37 -12.57 25.23
C TYR A 160 -9.83 -11.39 24.35
N GLY A 161 -10.97 -10.76 24.67
CA GLY A 161 -11.58 -9.68 23.88
C GLY A 161 -12.77 -10.16 23.04
N HIS A 162 -13.69 -9.25 22.71
CA HIS A 162 -14.93 -9.54 21.97
C HIS A 162 -15.07 -8.73 20.67
N ASP A 163 -14.13 -7.82 20.42
CA ASP A 163 -14.01 -7.00 19.23
C ASP A 163 -12.53 -6.66 19.00
N LEU A 164 -12.17 -6.19 17.81
CA LEU A 164 -10.77 -5.95 17.45
C LEU A 164 -10.08 -4.95 18.39
N ALA A 165 -10.77 -3.89 18.83
CA ALA A 165 -10.19 -2.89 19.72
C ALA A 165 -9.98 -3.44 21.14
N SER A 166 -10.92 -4.23 21.67
CA SER A 166 -10.76 -4.86 22.97
C SER A 166 -9.64 -5.90 22.99
N VAL A 167 -9.46 -6.70 21.94
CA VAL A 167 -8.33 -7.64 21.84
C VAL A 167 -7.00 -6.89 21.76
N GLN A 168 -6.89 -5.85 20.93
CA GLN A 168 -5.65 -5.04 20.82
C GLN A 168 -5.29 -4.35 22.15
N ALA A 169 -6.28 -3.88 22.91
CA ALA A 169 -6.04 -3.34 24.25
C ALA A 169 -5.50 -4.41 25.22
N LEU A 170 -6.04 -5.63 25.17
CA LEU A 170 -5.56 -6.75 25.97
C LEU A 170 -4.16 -7.22 25.54
N GLN A 171 -3.83 -7.21 24.24
CA GLN A 171 -2.48 -7.47 23.74
C GLN A 171 -1.47 -6.46 24.28
N ARG A 172 -1.75 -5.14 24.18
CA ARG A 172 -0.87 -4.11 24.76
C ARG A 172 -0.69 -4.26 26.28
N LYS A 173 -1.77 -4.63 26.98
CA LYS A 173 -1.70 -4.91 28.42
C LYS A 173 -0.82 -6.13 28.71
N HIS A 174 -0.89 -7.16 27.87
CA HIS A 174 -0.07 -8.35 28.00
C HIS A 174 1.40 -8.10 27.64
N GLU A 175 1.70 -7.29 26.63
CA GLU A 175 3.07 -6.82 26.34
C GLU A 175 3.66 -6.02 27.51
N GLY A 176 2.82 -5.24 28.21
CA GLY A 176 3.19 -4.60 29.48
C GLY A 176 3.56 -5.62 30.56
N PHE A 177 2.75 -6.67 30.69
CA PHE A 177 3.01 -7.77 31.61
C PHE A 177 4.30 -8.54 31.26
N GLU A 178 4.58 -8.81 29.99
CA GLU A 178 5.84 -9.45 29.55
C GLU A 178 7.08 -8.60 29.87
N ARG A 179 6.96 -7.26 29.80
CA ARG A 179 8.04 -6.35 30.24
C ARG A 179 8.28 -6.43 31.74
N ASP A 180 7.21 -6.53 32.54
CA ASP A 180 7.33 -6.72 34.00
C ASP A 180 7.97 -8.08 34.34
N LEU A 181 7.68 -9.12 33.54
CA LEU A 181 8.29 -10.44 33.71
C LEU A 181 9.81 -10.40 33.51
N ALA A 182 10.34 -9.60 32.58
CA ALA A 182 11.78 -9.52 32.34
C ALA A 182 12.58 -9.18 33.62
N ALA A 183 12.12 -8.19 34.38
CA ALA A 183 12.76 -7.81 35.65
C ALA A 183 12.65 -8.91 36.72
N LEU A 184 11.54 -9.66 36.75
CA LEU A 184 11.37 -10.80 37.65
C LEU A 184 12.30 -11.96 37.25
N GLY A 185 12.51 -12.17 35.95
CA GLY A 185 13.47 -13.14 35.41
C GLY A 185 14.92 -12.81 35.80
N ASP A 186 15.32 -11.54 35.72
CA ASP A 186 16.65 -11.10 36.17
C ASP A 186 16.87 -11.38 37.66
N LYS A 187 15.82 -11.19 38.49
CA LYS A 187 15.86 -11.49 39.93
C LYS A 187 15.98 -13.00 40.20
N VAL A 188 15.24 -13.84 39.46
CA VAL A 188 15.35 -15.32 39.55
C VAL A 188 16.75 -15.79 39.17
N ASN A 189 17.34 -15.24 38.09
CA ASN A 189 18.70 -15.57 37.67
C ASN A 189 19.74 -15.18 38.74
N SER A 190 19.63 -13.98 39.30
CA SER A 190 20.53 -13.51 40.37
C SER A 190 20.44 -14.38 41.64
N LEU A 191 19.23 -14.84 41.99
CA LEU A 191 19.03 -15.77 43.10
C LEU A 191 19.63 -17.16 42.77
N GLY A 192 19.51 -17.62 41.52
CA GLY A 192 20.18 -18.85 41.06
C GLY A 192 21.71 -18.79 41.20
N GLU A 193 22.34 -17.68 40.78
CA GLU A 193 23.78 -17.45 40.97
C GLU A 193 24.18 -17.39 42.46
N THR A 194 23.30 -16.84 43.30
CA THR A 194 23.52 -16.78 44.75
C THR A 194 23.42 -18.16 45.38
N ALA A 195 22.45 -18.99 44.95
CA ALA A 195 22.29 -20.38 45.37
C ALA A 195 23.52 -21.21 44.99
N GLU A 196 24.01 -21.10 43.76
CA GLU A 196 25.22 -21.82 43.32
C GLU A 196 26.46 -21.47 44.16
N ARG A 197 26.61 -20.20 44.52
CA ARG A 197 27.70 -19.75 45.40
C ARG A 197 27.57 -20.32 46.80
N LEU A 198 26.37 -20.28 47.39
CA LEU A 198 26.10 -20.79 48.73
C LEU A 198 26.23 -22.32 48.81
N ILE A 199 25.87 -23.05 47.76
CA ILE A 199 26.08 -24.51 47.65
C ILE A 199 27.57 -24.86 47.68
N GLN A 200 28.42 -24.02 47.08
CA GLN A 200 29.88 -24.24 47.08
C GLN A 200 30.52 -23.91 48.44
N SER A 201 30.00 -22.92 49.17
CA SER A 201 30.53 -22.51 50.47
C SER A 201 29.95 -23.27 51.67
N HIS A 202 28.74 -23.84 51.54
CA HIS A 202 27.99 -24.53 52.60
C HIS A 202 27.45 -25.90 52.14
N PRO A 203 28.32 -26.93 52.01
CA PRO A 203 27.92 -28.27 51.58
C PRO A 203 26.84 -28.92 52.46
N GLU A 204 26.78 -28.56 53.74
CA GLU A 204 25.82 -29.01 54.74
C GLU A 204 24.37 -28.58 54.45
N SER A 205 24.17 -27.48 53.70
CA SER A 205 22.85 -26.96 53.31
C SER A 205 22.61 -27.05 51.81
N ALA A 206 23.49 -27.73 51.07
CA ALA A 206 23.44 -27.79 49.61
C ALA A 206 22.15 -28.42 49.06
N GLU A 207 21.64 -29.46 49.72
CA GLU A 207 20.41 -30.15 49.30
C GLU A 207 19.19 -29.21 49.39
N ASP A 208 19.00 -28.54 50.53
CA ASP A 208 17.92 -27.57 50.76
C ASP A 208 18.01 -26.36 49.82
N LEU A 209 19.22 -25.79 49.63
CA LEU A 209 19.46 -24.68 48.70
C LEU A 209 19.13 -25.06 47.25
N GLN A 210 19.46 -26.29 46.86
CA GLN A 210 19.20 -26.80 45.52
C GLN A 210 17.72 -27.14 45.30
N GLU A 211 17.03 -27.67 46.31
CA GLU A 211 15.58 -27.83 46.30
C GLU A 211 14.89 -26.48 46.09
N LYS A 212 15.26 -25.45 46.88
CA LYS A 212 14.66 -24.10 46.79
C LYS A 212 14.88 -23.43 45.43
N CYS A 213 16.09 -23.54 44.89
CA CYS A 213 16.42 -23.05 43.54
C CYS A 213 15.58 -23.79 42.47
N THR A 214 15.39 -25.10 42.64
CA THR A 214 14.60 -25.91 41.71
C THR A 214 13.14 -25.51 41.74
N GLU A 215 12.55 -25.30 42.93
CA GLU A 215 11.17 -24.81 43.08
C GLU A 215 10.97 -23.45 42.41
N LEU A 216 11.88 -22.50 42.65
CA LEU A 216 11.82 -21.16 42.08
C LEU A 216 11.87 -21.21 40.53
N ASN A 217 12.78 -22.01 39.98
CA ASN A 217 12.92 -22.21 38.54
C ASN A 217 11.71 -22.91 37.91
N GLN A 218 11.10 -23.88 38.60
CA GLN A 218 9.87 -24.53 38.15
C GLN A 218 8.69 -23.54 38.14
N ALA A 219 8.54 -22.73 39.19
CA ALA A 219 7.51 -21.69 39.27
C ALA A 219 7.69 -20.66 38.13
N TRP A 220 8.92 -20.22 37.88
CA TRP A 220 9.27 -19.31 36.77
C TRP A 220 8.96 -19.92 35.39
N SER A 221 9.35 -21.17 35.15
CA SER A 221 9.05 -21.88 33.90
C SER A 221 7.54 -22.03 33.67
N SER A 222 6.77 -22.31 34.72
CA SER A 222 5.31 -22.40 34.67
C SER A 222 4.66 -21.06 34.30
N LEU A 223 5.11 -19.96 34.92
CA LEU A 223 4.65 -18.61 34.61
C LEU A 223 4.96 -18.22 33.15
N GLY A 224 6.18 -18.50 32.67
CA GLY A 224 6.57 -18.27 31.29
C GLY A 224 5.68 -19.00 30.29
N LYS A 225 5.47 -20.31 30.49
CA LYS A 225 4.57 -21.11 29.65
C LYS A 225 3.13 -20.57 29.63
N ARG A 226 2.61 -20.11 30.76
CA ARG A 226 1.25 -19.53 30.83
C ARG A 226 1.17 -18.16 30.15
N ALA A 227 2.21 -17.33 30.26
CA ALA A 227 2.29 -16.08 29.53
C ALA A 227 2.27 -16.34 28.02
N ASP A 228 3.10 -17.27 27.53
CA ASP A 228 3.15 -17.65 26.11
C ASP A 228 1.80 -18.21 25.61
N GLN A 229 1.16 -19.08 26.40
CA GLN A 229 -0.17 -19.60 26.07
C GLN A 229 -1.23 -18.49 25.98
N ARG A 230 -1.19 -17.52 26.91
CA ARG A 230 -2.10 -16.38 26.87
C ARG A 230 -1.83 -15.51 25.64
N LYS A 231 -0.57 -15.27 25.29
CA LYS A 231 -0.16 -14.54 24.09
C LYS A 231 -0.67 -15.21 22.82
N ALA A 232 -0.51 -16.52 22.69
CA ALA A 232 -1.03 -17.29 21.57
C ALA A 232 -2.55 -17.16 21.45
N LYS A 233 -3.30 -17.35 22.55
CA LYS A 233 -4.76 -17.19 22.55
C LYS A 233 -5.23 -15.76 22.22
N LEU A 234 -4.51 -14.73 22.68
CA LEU A 234 -4.77 -13.34 22.32
C LEU A 234 -4.48 -13.08 20.83
N GLY A 235 -3.45 -13.74 20.26
CA GLY A 235 -3.17 -13.74 18.83
C GLY A 235 -4.31 -14.35 18.01
N ASP A 236 -4.73 -15.57 18.38
CA ASP A 236 -5.87 -16.25 17.75
C ASP A 236 -7.14 -15.39 17.83
N SER A 237 -7.45 -14.85 19.03
CA SER A 237 -8.62 -13.97 19.20
C SER A 237 -8.55 -12.71 18.35
N HIS A 238 -7.36 -12.12 18.17
CA HIS A 238 -7.14 -10.96 17.32
C HIS A 238 -7.44 -11.29 15.86
N ASP A 239 -6.91 -12.42 15.38
CA ASP A 239 -7.09 -12.84 14.00
C ASP A 239 -8.55 -13.18 13.70
N LEU A 240 -9.26 -13.82 14.64
CA LEU A 240 -10.71 -14.02 14.54
C LEU A 240 -11.48 -12.69 14.49
N GLN A 241 -11.19 -11.76 15.40
CA GLN A 241 -11.92 -10.48 15.44
C GLN A 241 -11.63 -9.62 14.21
N ARG A 242 -10.42 -9.68 13.66
CA ARG A 242 -10.08 -9.08 12.36
C ARG A 242 -10.90 -9.73 11.24
N PHE A 243 -10.92 -11.05 11.16
CA PHE A 243 -11.72 -11.79 10.17
C PHE A 243 -13.22 -11.43 10.27
N LEU A 244 -13.78 -11.39 11.48
CA LEU A 244 -15.19 -11.01 11.69
C LEU A 244 -15.48 -9.52 11.38
N SER A 245 -14.48 -8.64 11.51
CA SER A 245 -14.59 -7.25 11.06
C SER A 245 -14.65 -7.18 9.54
N ASP A 246 -13.68 -7.80 8.86
CA ASP A 246 -13.61 -7.81 7.40
C ASP A 246 -14.88 -8.45 6.77
N PHE A 247 -15.40 -9.52 7.39
CA PHE A 247 -16.67 -10.13 7.02
C PHE A 247 -17.85 -9.14 7.09
N ARG A 248 -17.96 -8.37 8.18
CA ARG A 248 -19.03 -7.38 8.36
C ARG A 248 -18.94 -6.26 7.34
N ASP A 249 -17.74 -5.79 7.05
CA ASP A 249 -17.51 -4.73 6.06
C ASP A 249 -17.88 -5.20 4.65
N LEU A 250 -17.48 -6.42 4.27
CA LEU A 250 -17.82 -7.02 2.99
C LEU A 250 -19.33 -7.28 2.85
N MET A 251 -19.98 -7.79 3.90
CA MET A 251 -21.44 -7.98 3.91
C MET A 251 -22.19 -6.65 3.79
N SER A 252 -21.75 -5.60 4.49
CA SER A 252 -22.35 -4.27 4.40
C SER A 252 -22.23 -3.72 2.98
N TRP A 253 -21.08 -3.89 2.33
CA TRP A 253 -20.87 -3.46 0.96
C TRP A 253 -21.73 -4.27 -0.04
N ILE A 254 -21.80 -5.61 0.10
CA ILE A 254 -22.67 -6.46 -0.73
C ILE A 254 -24.11 -5.97 -0.65
N ASN A 255 -24.61 -5.70 0.56
CA ASN A 255 -25.98 -5.22 0.76
C ASN A 255 -26.20 -3.84 0.13
N GLY A 256 -25.21 -2.94 0.21
CA GLY A 256 -25.25 -1.64 -0.45
C GLY A 256 -25.38 -1.75 -1.97
N ILE A 257 -24.48 -2.51 -2.61
CA ILE A 257 -24.50 -2.69 -4.07
C ILE A 257 -25.73 -3.48 -4.53
N ARG A 258 -26.15 -4.48 -3.77
CA ARG A 258 -27.40 -5.20 -4.05
C ARG A 258 -28.58 -4.25 -4.06
N GLY A 259 -28.65 -3.27 -3.16
CA GLY A 259 -29.69 -2.24 -3.17
C GLY A 259 -29.69 -1.40 -4.47
N LEU A 260 -28.53 -1.15 -5.07
CA LEU A 260 -28.41 -0.40 -6.31
C LEU A 260 -28.76 -1.24 -7.54
N VAL A 261 -28.28 -2.48 -7.57
CA VAL A 261 -28.50 -3.47 -8.64
C VAL A 261 -29.95 -3.96 -8.68
N SER A 262 -30.65 -3.97 -7.55
CA SER A 262 -32.03 -4.46 -7.46
C SER A 262 -33.09 -3.36 -7.62
N SER A 263 -32.76 -2.21 -8.20
CA SER A 263 -33.75 -1.17 -8.53
C SER A 263 -34.77 -1.71 -9.55
N ASP A 264 -36.05 -1.33 -9.41
CA ASP A 264 -37.12 -1.66 -10.35
C ASP A 264 -37.33 -0.59 -11.44
N GLU A 265 -36.53 0.48 -11.44
CA GLU A 265 -36.68 1.60 -12.38
C GLU A 265 -36.50 1.15 -13.84
N LEU A 266 -37.40 1.53 -14.74
CA LEU A 266 -37.29 1.28 -16.18
C LEU A 266 -37.54 2.58 -16.94
N ALA A 267 -36.76 2.79 -18.01
CA ALA A 267 -36.88 3.99 -18.83
C ALA A 267 -38.08 3.91 -19.80
N LYS A 268 -38.53 5.08 -20.25
CA LYS A 268 -39.66 5.26 -21.18
C LYS A 268 -39.23 5.72 -22.57
N ASP A 269 -37.93 5.87 -22.79
CA ASP A 269 -37.33 6.23 -24.06
C ASP A 269 -35.96 5.54 -24.20
N VAL A 270 -35.43 5.57 -25.43
CA VAL A 270 -34.17 4.88 -25.79
C VAL A 270 -33.00 5.46 -25.00
N THR A 271 -32.90 6.79 -24.92
CA THR A 271 -31.77 7.47 -24.24
C THR A 271 -31.73 7.17 -22.75
N GLY A 272 -32.88 7.16 -22.06
CA GLY A 272 -32.98 6.79 -20.66
C GLY A 272 -32.64 5.31 -20.42
N ALA A 273 -33.03 4.42 -21.34
CA ALA A 273 -32.70 3.00 -21.23
C ALA A 273 -31.18 2.77 -21.39
N GLU A 274 -30.55 3.45 -22.36
CA GLU A 274 -29.09 3.45 -22.55
C GLU A 274 -28.37 4.01 -21.32
N ALA A 275 -28.85 5.11 -20.73
CA ALA A 275 -28.25 5.70 -19.52
C ALA A 275 -28.36 4.77 -18.30
N LEU A 276 -29.48 4.07 -18.13
CA LEU A 276 -29.63 3.07 -17.06
C LEU A 276 -28.68 1.88 -17.26
N LEU A 277 -28.48 1.43 -18.50
CA LEU A 277 -27.52 0.37 -18.85
C LEU A 277 -26.07 0.80 -18.58
N GLU A 278 -25.72 2.04 -18.91
CA GLU A 278 -24.40 2.62 -18.63
C GLU A 278 -24.14 2.69 -17.12
N ARG A 279 -25.08 3.25 -16.34
CA ARG A 279 -24.98 3.27 -14.87
C ARG A 279 -24.91 1.87 -14.26
N HIS A 280 -25.65 0.90 -14.80
CA HIS A 280 -25.57 -0.50 -14.36
C HIS A 280 -24.20 -1.13 -14.67
N GLN A 281 -23.55 -0.70 -15.75
CA GLN A 281 -22.18 -1.09 -16.09
C GLN A 281 -21.13 -0.45 -15.15
N GLU A 282 -21.38 0.75 -14.64
CA GLU A 282 -20.53 1.33 -13.58
C GLU A 282 -20.57 0.48 -12.31
N HIS A 283 -21.76 0.03 -11.89
CA HIS A 283 -21.91 -0.89 -10.76
C HIS A 283 -21.16 -2.22 -10.99
N ARG A 284 -21.08 -2.71 -12.23
CA ARG A 284 -20.26 -3.88 -12.56
C ARG A 284 -18.78 -3.63 -12.25
N THR A 285 -18.29 -2.47 -12.65
CA THR A 285 -16.89 -2.08 -12.44
C THR A 285 -16.55 -2.00 -10.96
N GLU A 286 -17.48 -1.52 -10.12
CA GLU A 286 -17.30 -1.52 -8.66
C GLU A 286 -17.25 -2.95 -8.08
N ILE A 287 -18.11 -3.85 -8.58
CA ILE A 287 -18.10 -5.27 -8.18
C ILE A 287 -16.76 -5.93 -8.52
N ASP A 288 -16.26 -5.71 -9.74
CA ASP A 288 -15.00 -6.27 -10.22
C ASP A 288 -13.79 -5.72 -9.45
N ALA A 289 -13.78 -4.42 -9.14
CA ALA A 289 -12.72 -3.80 -8.34
C ALA A 289 -12.60 -4.40 -6.93
N ARG A 290 -13.71 -4.94 -6.38
CA ARG A 290 -13.72 -5.56 -5.05
C ARG A 290 -13.26 -7.02 -5.03
N ALA A 291 -13.07 -7.65 -6.19
CA ALA A 291 -12.70 -9.07 -6.31
C ALA A 291 -11.43 -9.42 -5.52
N GLY A 292 -10.40 -8.57 -5.56
CA GLY A 292 -9.15 -8.77 -4.80
C GLY A 292 -9.35 -8.75 -3.29
N THR A 293 -10.31 -7.97 -2.78
CA THR A 293 -10.62 -7.94 -1.33
C THR A 293 -11.30 -9.23 -0.88
N PHE A 294 -12.24 -9.77 -1.67
CA PHE A 294 -12.87 -11.07 -1.40
C PHE A 294 -11.84 -12.20 -1.40
N GLN A 295 -10.91 -12.19 -2.36
CA GLN A 295 -9.85 -13.19 -2.42
C GLN A 295 -8.91 -13.11 -1.21
N ALA A 296 -8.53 -11.91 -0.78
CA ALA A 296 -7.70 -11.73 0.42
C ALA A 296 -8.41 -12.22 1.69
N PHE A 297 -9.71 -11.94 1.84
CA PHE A 297 -10.54 -12.43 2.93
C PHE A 297 -10.63 -13.97 2.94
N GLU A 298 -10.87 -14.57 1.77
CA GLU A 298 -10.93 -16.02 1.63
C GLU A 298 -9.59 -16.67 1.97
N GLN A 299 -8.49 -16.14 1.45
CA GLN A 299 -7.14 -16.62 1.75
C GLN A 299 -6.82 -16.51 3.25
N PHE A 300 -7.16 -15.40 3.89
CA PHE A 300 -6.98 -15.22 5.33
C PHE A 300 -7.80 -16.25 6.11
N GLY A 301 -9.08 -16.44 5.76
CA GLY A 301 -9.92 -17.48 6.36
C GLY A 301 -9.33 -18.89 6.16
N GLN A 302 -8.88 -19.24 4.95
CA GLN A 302 -8.25 -20.52 4.67
C GLN A 302 -6.94 -20.72 5.45
N GLN A 303 -6.13 -19.67 5.63
CA GLN A 303 -4.93 -19.71 6.47
C GLN A 303 -5.28 -20.02 7.93
N LEU A 304 -6.30 -19.39 8.49
CA LEU A 304 -6.75 -19.68 9.87
C LEU A 304 -7.23 -21.13 10.02
N LEU A 305 -7.92 -21.66 9.01
CA LEU A 305 -8.34 -23.06 8.98
C LEU A 305 -7.15 -24.02 8.89
N ALA A 306 -6.14 -23.70 8.07
CA ALA A 306 -4.95 -24.52 7.91
C ALA A 306 -4.12 -24.61 9.19
N HIS A 307 -4.07 -23.54 9.98
CA HIS A 307 -3.39 -23.51 11.29
C HIS A 307 -4.22 -24.13 12.43
N GLY A 308 -5.43 -24.64 12.16
CA GLY A 308 -6.27 -25.29 13.16
C GLY A 308 -6.85 -24.31 14.19
N HIS A 309 -7.17 -23.08 13.79
CA HIS A 309 -7.71 -22.03 14.66
C HIS A 309 -8.95 -22.51 15.43
N TYR A 310 -9.08 -22.15 16.72
CA TYR A 310 -10.14 -22.67 17.60
C TYR A 310 -11.57 -22.39 17.09
N ALA A 311 -11.77 -21.26 16.41
CA ALA A 311 -13.05 -20.85 15.81
C ALA A 311 -13.24 -21.34 14.36
N SER A 312 -12.57 -22.42 13.96
CA SER A 312 -12.69 -22.99 12.60
C SER A 312 -14.13 -23.22 12.11
N PRO A 313 -15.10 -23.70 12.94
CA PRO A 313 -16.49 -23.84 12.50
C PRO A 313 -17.12 -22.51 12.08
N GLU A 314 -16.91 -21.46 12.88
CA GLU A 314 -17.45 -20.12 12.60
C GLU A 314 -16.80 -19.51 11.35
N ILE A 315 -15.47 -19.64 11.20
CA ILE A 315 -14.74 -19.16 10.02
C ILE A 315 -15.27 -19.83 8.74
N LYS A 316 -15.46 -21.16 8.76
CA LYS A 316 -16.04 -21.90 7.62
C LYS A 316 -17.45 -21.42 7.27
N GLU A 317 -18.29 -21.22 8.28
CA GLU A 317 -19.66 -20.72 8.09
C GLU A 317 -19.65 -19.33 7.44
N LYS A 318 -18.83 -18.39 7.95
CA LYS A 318 -18.75 -17.03 7.39
C LYS A 318 -18.16 -17.00 5.98
N LEU A 319 -17.15 -17.82 5.69
CA LEU A 319 -16.64 -17.99 4.32
C LEU A 319 -17.74 -18.46 3.37
N HIS A 320 -18.51 -19.47 3.77
CA HIS A 320 -19.59 -20.00 2.94
C HIS A 320 -20.73 -18.99 2.72
N ILE A 321 -21.15 -18.30 3.78
CA ILE A 321 -22.17 -17.24 3.67
C ILE A 321 -21.68 -16.17 2.69
N LEU A 322 -20.45 -15.70 2.81
CA LEU A 322 -19.95 -14.63 1.95
C LEU A 322 -19.85 -15.07 0.48
N ASP A 323 -19.42 -16.31 0.23
CA ASP A 323 -19.38 -16.88 -1.12
C ASP A 323 -20.77 -16.98 -1.74
N GLN A 324 -21.76 -17.45 -0.97
CA GLN A 324 -23.16 -17.50 -1.41
C GLN A 324 -23.72 -16.10 -1.71
N GLU A 325 -23.51 -15.14 -0.79
CA GLU A 325 -24.00 -13.77 -0.93
C GLU A 325 -23.37 -13.05 -2.14
N ARG A 326 -22.10 -13.35 -2.43
CA ARG A 326 -21.40 -12.89 -3.63
C ARG A 326 -21.98 -13.51 -4.90
N ALA A 327 -22.24 -14.82 -4.91
CA ALA A 327 -22.87 -15.50 -6.05
C ALA A 327 -24.28 -14.97 -6.31
N ASP A 328 -25.05 -14.67 -5.26
CA ASP A 328 -26.39 -14.11 -5.39
C ASP A 328 -26.37 -12.65 -5.85
N LEU A 329 -25.35 -11.86 -5.47
CA LEU A 329 -25.13 -10.54 -6.05
C LEU A 329 -24.85 -10.61 -7.55
N GLU A 330 -24.03 -11.56 -8.00
CA GLU A 330 -23.76 -11.77 -9.43
C GLU A 330 -25.03 -12.14 -10.21
N LYS A 331 -25.88 -13.00 -9.63
CA LYS A 331 -27.18 -13.35 -10.24
C LYS A 331 -28.09 -12.13 -10.35
N ALA A 332 -28.21 -11.33 -9.29
CA ALA A 332 -28.98 -10.08 -9.30
C ALA A 332 -28.41 -9.11 -10.36
N TRP A 333 -27.07 -9.04 -10.43
CA TRP A 333 -26.22 -8.58 -11.53
C TRP A 333 -26.88 -8.68 -12.90
N VAL A 334 -26.88 -9.94 -13.33
CA VAL A 334 -27.26 -10.42 -14.65
C VAL A 334 -28.76 -10.29 -14.88
N GLN A 335 -29.58 -10.58 -13.87
CA GLN A 335 -31.04 -10.44 -13.97
C GLN A 335 -31.44 -8.99 -14.25
N ARG A 336 -30.84 -8.03 -13.54
CA ARG A 336 -31.09 -6.61 -13.77
C ARG A 336 -30.62 -6.18 -15.15
N ARG A 337 -29.44 -6.63 -15.57
CA ARG A 337 -28.91 -6.34 -16.91
C ARG A 337 -29.86 -6.82 -18.00
N MET A 338 -30.32 -8.07 -17.91
CA MET A 338 -31.29 -8.64 -18.83
C MET A 338 -32.59 -7.83 -18.90
N MET A 339 -33.09 -7.37 -17.75
CA MET A 339 -34.29 -6.53 -17.70
C MET A 339 -34.08 -5.16 -18.38
N LEU A 340 -32.92 -4.53 -18.17
CA LEU A 340 -32.59 -3.24 -18.79
C LEU A 340 -32.35 -3.37 -20.31
N ASP A 341 -31.71 -4.44 -20.77
CA ASP A 341 -31.52 -4.72 -22.20
C ASP A 341 -32.90 -4.95 -22.86
N GLN A 342 -33.79 -5.72 -22.24
CA GLN A 342 -35.19 -5.85 -22.70
C GLN A 342 -35.93 -4.50 -22.69
N CYS A 343 -35.69 -3.66 -21.68
CA CYS A 343 -36.30 -2.32 -21.67
C CYS A 343 -35.85 -1.49 -22.89
N LEU A 344 -34.57 -1.51 -23.23
CA LEU A 344 -34.04 -0.85 -24.42
C LEU A 344 -34.66 -1.40 -25.71
N GLU A 345 -34.75 -2.73 -25.84
CA GLU A 345 -35.39 -3.39 -27.00
C GLU A 345 -36.85 -2.93 -27.17
N LEU A 346 -37.61 -2.83 -26.08
CA LEU A 346 -38.98 -2.31 -26.09
C LEU A 346 -39.04 -0.85 -26.56
N GLN A 347 -38.14 0.02 -26.07
CA GLN A 347 -38.17 1.43 -26.48
C GLN A 347 -37.73 1.64 -27.94
N LEU A 348 -36.79 0.84 -28.44
CA LEU A 348 -36.44 0.81 -29.86
C LEU A 348 -37.63 0.37 -30.71
N PHE A 349 -38.32 -0.69 -30.29
CA PHE A 349 -39.53 -1.16 -30.97
C PHE A 349 -40.63 -0.09 -31.01
N HIS A 350 -40.90 0.60 -29.89
CA HIS A 350 -41.88 1.68 -29.84
C HIS A 350 -41.51 2.84 -30.77
N ARG A 351 -40.25 3.29 -30.75
CA ARG A 351 -39.75 4.35 -31.64
C ARG A 351 -39.97 3.98 -33.11
N ASP A 352 -39.65 2.74 -33.48
CA ASP A 352 -39.77 2.28 -34.87
C ASP A 352 -41.25 2.13 -35.28
N CYS A 353 -42.14 1.73 -34.36
CA CYS A 353 -43.59 1.78 -34.56
C CYS A 353 -44.07 3.21 -34.82
N GLU A 354 -43.66 4.18 -34.00
CA GLU A 354 -44.04 5.59 -34.17
C GLU A 354 -43.55 6.17 -35.50
N GLN A 355 -42.32 5.84 -35.92
CA GLN A 355 -41.79 6.25 -37.23
C GLN A 355 -42.61 5.66 -38.38
N ALA A 356 -42.96 4.37 -38.30
CA ALA A 356 -43.81 3.72 -39.30
C ALA A 356 -45.20 4.36 -39.36
N GLU A 357 -45.80 4.64 -38.21
CA GLU A 357 -47.12 5.28 -38.13
C GLU A 357 -47.13 6.71 -38.64
N SER A 358 -46.13 7.51 -38.28
CA SER A 358 -45.98 8.89 -38.77
C SER A 358 -45.81 8.90 -40.29
N TRP A 359 -45.01 7.97 -40.83
CA TRP A 359 -44.88 7.78 -42.27
C TRP A 359 -46.22 7.44 -42.93
N MET A 360 -46.95 6.46 -42.39
CA MET A 360 -48.26 6.05 -42.91
C MET A 360 -49.27 7.20 -42.86
N ALA A 361 -49.35 7.93 -41.74
CA ALA A 361 -50.28 9.05 -41.56
C ALA A 361 -50.11 10.14 -42.64
N ALA A 362 -48.86 10.48 -42.99
CA ALA A 362 -48.58 11.44 -44.05
C ALA A 362 -49.06 10.96 -45.44
N ARG A 363 -49.12 9.65 -45.67
CA ARG A 363 -49.55 9.05 -46.95
C ARG A 363 -51.06 8.82 -47.02
N GLU A 364 -51.69 8.42 -45.91
CA GLU A 364 -53.14 8.34 -45.77
C GLU A 364 -53.79 9.70 -46.11
N ALA A 365 -53.19 10.81 -45.65
CA ALA A 365 -53.64 12.17 -45.98
C ALA A 365 -53.67 12.45 -47.50
N PHE A 366 -52.72 11.91 -48.27
CA PHE A 366 -52.67 12.05 -49.73
C PHE A 366 -53.71 11.18 -50.44
N LEU A 367 -53.91 9.94 -49.98
CA LEU A 367 -54.87 9.02 -50.59
C LEU A 367 -56.31 9.51 -50.47
N ASN A 368 -56.66 10.21 -49.39
CA ASN A 368 -58.00 10.76 -49.13
C ASN A 368 -58.47 11.89 -50.07
N THR A 369 -57.64 12.35 -51.01
CA THR A 369 -58.05 13.32 -52.04
C THR A 369 -58.82 12.64 -53.19
N GLU A 370 -60.02 13.13 -53.53
CA GLU A 370 -60.92 12.55 -54.55
C GLU A 370 -60.62 12.96 -56.01
N ASP A 371 -59.45 13.53 -56.29
CA ASP A 371 -59.09 13.97 -57.65
C ASP A 371 -58.85 12.79 -58.60
N LYS A 372 -59.64 12.70 -59.67
CA LYS A 372 -59.60 11.64 -60.69
C LYS A 372 -59.06 12.12 -62.05
N GLY A 373 -58.67 13.39 -62.18
CA GLY A 373 -58.26 14.01 -63.45
C GLY A 373 -59.42 14.25 -64.43
N ASP A 374 -59.43 15.41 -65.10
CA ASP A 374 -60.47 15.84 -66.04
C ASP A 374 -60.07 15.72 -67.52
N SER A 375 -58.81 15.36 -67.78
CA SER A 375 -58.19 15.24 -69.10
C SER A 375 -57.15 14.12 -69.09
N LEU A 376 -56.82 13.55 -70.26
CA LEU A 376 -55.86 12.46 -70.39
C LEU A 376 -54.50 12.81 -69.74
N ASP A 377 -53.97 14.01 -70.01
CA ASP A 377 -52.70 14.49 -69.45
C ASP A 377 -52.75 14.61 -67.91
N SER A 378 -53.88 15.08 -67.35
CA SER A 378 -54.06 15.17 -65.90
C SER A 378 -54.14 13.80 -65.24
N VAL A 379 -54.82 12.84 -65.88
CA VAL A 379 -54.93 11.45 -65.38
C VAL A 379 -53.57 10.76 -65.43
N GLU A 380 -52.81 10.93 -66.51
CA GLU A 380 -51.45 10.38 -66.64
C GLU A 380 -50.49 10.93 -65.59
N ALA A 381 -50.57 12.24 -65.28
CA ALA A 381 -49.78 12.85 -64.21
C ALA A 381 -50.12 12.27 -62.82
N LEU A 382 -51.40 11.99 -62.54
CA LEU A 382 -51.84 11.35 -61.30
C LEU A 382 -51.42 9.87 -61.22
N ILE A 383 -51.46 9.13 -62.34
CA ILE A 383 -50.95 7.76 -62.44
C ILE A 383 -49.45 7.74 -62.18
N LYS A 384 -48.68 8.65 -62.76
CA LYS A 384 -47.23 8.77 -62.51
C LYS A 384 -46.92 9.05 -61.04
N LYS A 385 -47.68 9.92 -60.38
CA LYS A 385 -47.55 10.15 -58.92
C LYS A 385 -47.89 8.89 -58.11
N HIS A 386 -48.85 8.09 -58.55
CA HIS A 386 -49.20 6.80 -57.93
C HIS A 386 -48.08 5.77 -58.10
N GLU A 387 -47.44 5.71 -59.27
CA GLU A 387 -46.26 4.85 -59.51
C GLU A 387 -45.08 5.20 -58.60
N ASP A 388 -44.83 6.49 -58.36
CA ASP A 388 -43.80 6.92 -57.41
C ASP A 388 -44.16 6.55 -55.96
N PHE A 389 -45.45 6.51 -55.64
CA PHE A 389 -45.97 6.00 -54.37
C PHE A 389 -45.78 4.48 -54.25
N ASP A 390 -45.95 3.72 -55.34
CA ASP A 390 -45.76 2.25 -55.38
C ASP A 390 -44.29 1.89 -55.08
N LYS A 391 -43.35 2.67 -55.63
CA LYS A 391 -41.92 2.54 -55.29
C LYS A 391 -41.65 2.79 -53.81
N ALA A 392 -42.28 3.81 -53.23
CA ALA A 392 -42.11 4.14 -51.81
C ALA A 392 -42.73 3.09 -50.87
N ILE A 393 -43.85 2.47 -51.26
CA ILE A 393 -44.49 1.37 -50.53
C ILE A 393 -43.58 0.15 -50.48
N ASN A 394 -42.92 -0.22 -51.58
CA ASN A 394 -42.00 -1.37 -51.61
C ASN A 394 -40.85 -1.20 -50.62
N VAL A 395 -40.24 -0.01 -50.54
CA VAL A 395 -39.17 0.30 -49.57
C VAL A 395 -39.70 0.24 -48.12
N GLN A 396 -40.93 0.70 -47.89
CA GLN A 396 -41.52 0.68 -46.56
C GLN A 396 -42.00 -0.73 -46.15
N GLU A 397 -42.38 -1.59 -47.10
CA GLU A 397 -42.76 -2.99 -46.84
C GLU A 397 -41.62 -3.76 -46.16
N GLU A 398 -40.39 -3.59 -46.64
CA GLU A 398 -39.21 -4.20 -46.00
C GLU A 398 -39.02 -3.73 -44.55
N LYS A 399 -39.25 -2.44 -44.28
CA LYS A 399 -39.16 -1.88 -42.92
C LYS A 399 -40.26 -2.39 -42.01
N ILE A 400 -41.49 -2.54 -42.50
CA ILE A 400 -42.61 -3.11 -41.75
C ILE A 400 -42.36 -4.60 -41.48
N ALA A 401 -41.81 -5.33 -42.45
CA ALA A 401 -41.43 -6.73 -42.27
C ALA A 401 -40.29 -6.90 -41.23
N ALA A 402 -39.29 -6.01 -41.25
CA ALA A 402 -38.23 -5.98 -40.24
C ALA A 402 -38.79 -5.68 -38.84
N LEU A 403 -39.69 -4.70 -38.71
CA LEU A 403 -40.38 -4.38 -37.46
C LEU A 403 -41.19 -5.57 -36.94
N GLN A 404 -41.91 -6.27 -37.82
CA GLN A 404 -42.64 -7.48 -37.46
C GLN A 404 -41.69 -8.58 -36.98
N SER A 405 -40.62 -8.85 -37.73
CA SER A 405 -39.62 -9.86 -37.37
C SER A 405 -38.97 -9.55 -36.02
N PHE A 406 -38.67 -8.27 -35.75
CA PHE A 406 -38.11 -7.85 -34.48
C PHE A 406 -39.09 -8.10 -33.32
N ALA A 407 -40.36 -7.70 -33.47
CA ALA A 407 -41.40 -7.99 -32.48
C ALA A 407 -41.58 -9.50 -32.23
N ASP A 408 -41.60 -10.30 -33.30
CA ASP A 408 -41.75 -11.77 -33.22
C ASP A 408 -40.56 -12.41 -32.48
N GLN A 409 -39.34 -11.93 -32.72
CA GLN A 409 -38.14 -12.35 -32.00
C GLN A 409 -38.22 -12.04 -30.51
N LEU A 410 -38.62 -10.81 -30.14
CA LEU A 410 -38.78 -10.42 -28.73
C LEU A 410 -39.83 -11.28 -28.02
N ILE A 411 -40.97 -11.53 -28.67
CA ILE A 411 -42.03 -12.38 -28.12
C ILE A 411 -41.56 -13.82 -27.94
N ALA A 412 -40.89 -14.39 -28.95
CA ALA A 412 -40.36 -15.75 -28.90
C ALA A 412 -39.26 -15.90 -27.84
N GLY A 413 -38.45 -14.86 -27.63
CA GLY A 413 -37.42 -14.77 -26.59
C GLY A 413 -37.97 -14.63 -25.17
N GLY A 414 -39.30 -14.52 -25.00
CA GLY A 414 -39.92 -14.43 -23.68
C GLY A 414 -39.80 -13.06 -23.02
N HIS A 415 -39.67 -11.99 -23.81
CA HIS A 415 -39.56 -10.62 -23.35
C HIS A 415 -40.66 -10.23 -22.33
N TYR A 416 -40.31 -9.47 -21.28
CA TYR A 416 -41.23 -9.16 -20.17
C TYR A 416 -42.53 -8.47 -20.65
N ALA A 417 -42.42 -7.56 -21.63
CA ALA A 417 -43.54 -6.84 -22.24
C ALA A 417 -44.15 -7.51 -23.51
N LYS A 418 -43.99 -8.83 -23.68
CA LYS A 418 -44.47 -9.55 -24.90
C LYS A 418 -45.95 -9.31 -25.26
N GLY A 419 -46.81 -9.09 -24.25
CA GLY A 419 -48.23 -8.79 -24.47
C GLY A 419 -48.43 -7.46 -25.19
N ASP A 420 -47.78 -6.41 -24.68
CA ASP A 420 -47.85 -5.06 -25.24
C ASP A 420 -47.21 -5.01 -26.63
N ILE A 421 -46.04 -5.65 -26.80
CA ILE A 421 -45.34 -5.75 -28.10
C ILE A 421 -46.25 -6.41 -29.14
N SER A 422 -46.92 -7.51 -28.78
CA SER A 422 -47.83 -8.22 -29.69
C SER A 422 -49.02 -7.35 -30.11
N SER A 423 -49.63 -6.63 -29.17
CA SER A 423 -50.73 -5.70 -29.45
C SER A 423 -50.28 -4.61 -30.42
N ARG A 424 -49.16 -3.95 -30.10
CA ARG A 424 -48.64 -2.83 -30.89
C ARG A 424 -48.20 -3.24 -32.29
N ARG A 425 -47.55 -4.41 -32.43
CA ARG A 425 -47.20 -5.01 -33.72
C ARG A 425 -48.45 -5.20 -34.59
N ASN A 426 -49.53 -5.74 -34.00
CA ASN A 426 -50.78 -5.99 -34.74
C ASN A 426 -51.44 -4.68 -35.20
N GLU A 427 -51.45 -3.64 -34.36
CA GLU A 427 -51.98 -2.31 -34.72
C GLU A 427 -51.28 -1.72 -35.95
N VAL A 428 -49.94 -1.73 -35.96
CA VAL A 428 -49.13 -1.23 -37.08
C VAL A 428 -49.37 -2.05 -38.35
N LEU A 429 -49.40 -3.38 -38.24
CA LEU A 429 -49.65 -4.27 -39.38
C LEU A 429 -51.06 -4.11 -39.96
N ASP A 430 -52.07 -3.94 -39.10
CA ASP A 430 -53.44 -3.71 -39.54
C ASP A 430 -53.59 -2.37 -40.25
N ARG A 431 -52.94 -1.31 -39.75
CA ARG A 431 -52.91 -0.01 -40.42
C ARG A 431 -52.19 -0.10 -41.78
N TRP A 432 -51.06 -0.82 -41.84
CA TRP A 432 -50.33 -1.07 -43.09
C TRP A 432 -51.19 -1.78 -44.14
N ARG A 433 -51.94 -2.82 -43.75
CA ARG A 433 -52.87 -3.51 -44.66
C ARG A 433 -53.96 -2.58 -45.19
N ARG A 434 -54.54 -1.73 -44.34
CA ARG A 434 -55.55 -0.74 -44.77
C ARG A 434 -55.00 0.27 -45.76
N LEU A 435 -53.79 0.79 -45.53
CA LEU A 435 -53.14 1.73 -46.44
C LEU A 435 -52.93 1.11 -47.84
N LYS A 436 -52.42 -0.12 -47.91
CA LYS A 436 -52.25 -0.84 -49.19
C LYS A 436 -53.58 -1.05 -49.91
N ALA A 437 -54.65 -1.38 -49.19
CA ALA A 437 -55.97 -1.53 -49.78
C ALA A 437 -56.49 -0.22 -50.40
N GLN A 438 -56.37 0.90 -49.69
CA GLN A 438 -56.77 2.23 -50.20
C GLN A 438 -55.97 2.62 -51.45
N MET A 439 -54.69 2.27 -51.50
CA MET A 439 -53.84 2.55 -52.64
C MET A 439 -54.25 1.77 -53.90
N ILE A 440 -54.58 0.49 -53.74
CA ILE A 440 -55.09 -0.36 -54.84
C ILE A 440 -56.42 0.21 -55.35
N GLU A 441 -57.31 0.63 -54.45
CA GLU A 441 -58.59 1.25 -54.81
C GLU A 441 -58.39 2.53 -55.62
N LYS A 442 -57.45 3.41 -55.22
CA LYS A 442 -57.14 4.65 -55.95
C LYS A 442 -56.55 4.37 -57.34
N ARG A 443 -55.71 3.35 -57.50
CA ARG A 443 -55.17 2.92 -58.80
C ARG A 443 -56.27 2.47 -59.75
N SER A 444 -57.21 1.67 -59.24
CA SER A 444 -58.38 1.21 -60.00
C SER A 444 -59.19 2.38 -60.53
N LYS A 445 -59.52 3.36 -59.66
CA LYS A 445 -60.29 4.55 -60.05
C LYS A 445 -59.57 5.44 -61.07
N LEU A 446 -58.24 5.58 -60.98
CA LEU A 446 -57.45 6.33 -61.97
C LEU A 446 -57.39 5.61 -63.33
N GLY A 447 -57.26 4.27 -63.34
CA GLY A 447 -57.28 3.49 -64.57
C GLY A 447 -58.63 3.52 -65.30
N GLU A 448 -59.74 3.54 -64.55
CA GLU A 448 -61.09 3.76 -65.10
C GLU A 448 -61.21 5.15 -65.75
N SER A 449 -60.70 6.20 -65.10
CA SER A 449 -60.67 7.57 -65.64
C SER A 449 -59.84 7.67 -66.93
N GLN A 450 -58.68 7.00 -66.97
CA GLN A 450 -57.80 6.98 -68.16
C GLN A 450 -58.49 6.34 -69.36
N THR A 451 -59.18 5.21 -69.14
CA THR A 451 -59.90 4.47 -70.18
C THR A 451 -61.02 5.34 -70.79
N LEU A 452 -61.75 6.08 -69.95
CA LEU A 452 -62.83 6.97 -70.39
C LEU A 452 -62.31 8.17 -71.22
N GLN A 453 -61.19 8.77 -70.80
CA GLN A 453 -60.59 9.90 -71.52
C GLN A 453 -59.98 9.47 -72.87
N GLN A 454 -59.33 8.30 -72.93
CA GLN A 454 -58.80 7.74 -74.18
C GLN A 454 -59.90 7.44 -75.19
N PHE A 455 -61.00 6.81 -74.74
CA PHE A 455 -62.15 6.52 -75.60
C PHE A 455 -62.73 7.79 -76.23
N SER A 456 -62.85 8.88 -75.47
CA SER A 456 -63.42 10.15 -75.96
C SER A 456 -62.58 10.73 -77.10
N ARG A 457 -61.25 10.68 -77.00
CA ARG A 457 -60.32 11.12 -78.06
C ARG A 457 -60.39 10.23 -79.31
N ASP A 458 -60.42 8.91 -79.13
CA ASP A 458 -60.43 7.96 -80.25
C ASP A 458 -61.71 8.07 -81.09
N VAL A 459 -62.85 8.36 -80.46
CA VAL A 459 -64.13 8.62 -81.18
C VAL A 459 -64.03 9.88 -82.03
N ASP A 460 -63.52 10.98 -81.48
CA ASP A 460 -63.41 12.26 -82.20
C ASP A 460 -62.50 12.15 -83.44
N GLU A 461 -61.38 11.40 -83.33
CA GLU A 461 -60.46 11.18 -84.45
C GLU A 461 -61.09 10.34 -85.59
N ILE A 462 -61.93 9.36 -85.27
CA ILE A 462 -62.59 8.51 -86.27
C ILE A 462 -63.75 9.24 -86.96
N GLU A 463 -64.56 10.03 -86.23
CA GLU A 463 -65.65 10.83 -86.82
C GLU A 463 -65.13 11.79 -87.91
N ALA A 464 -63.96 12.40 -87.68
CA ALA A 464 -63.30 13.28 -88.64
C ALA A 464 -62.85 12.52 -89.91
N TRP A 465 -62.31 11.32 -89.76
CA TRP A 465 -61.84 10.50 -90.88
C TRP A 465 -62.97 9.98 -91.78
N ILE A 466 -64.07 9.49 -91.20
CA ILE A 466 -65.22 8.98 -91.98
C ILE A 466 -65.81 10.10 -92.85
N SER A 467 -65.89 11.32 -92.31
CA SER A 467 -66.41 12.50 -93.01
C SER A 467 -65.59 12.84 -94.26
N GLU A 468 -64.25 12.75 -94.19
CA GLU A 468 -63.36 13.00 -95.32
C GLU A 468 -63.56 11.98 -96.46
N LYS A 469 -63.72 10.69 -96.12
CA LYS A 469 -63.82 9.61 -97.12
C LYS A 469 -65.17 9.55 -97.83
N LEU A 470 -66.25 9.95 -97.16
CA LEU A 470 -67.60 10.06 -97.78
C LEU A 470 -67.63 11.05 -98.96
N GLN A 471 -66.84 12.12 -98.87
CA GLN A 471 -66.73 13.14 -99.91
C GLN A 471 -66.05 12.61 -101.18
N THR A 472 -65.11 11.67 -101.04
CA THR A 472 -64.39 11.05 -102.17
C THR A 472 -65.23 9.97 -102.87
N ALA A 473 -66.07 9.23 -102.14
CA ALA A 473 -66.91 8.16 -102.68
C ALA A 473 -68.08 8.66 -103.57
N SER A 474 -68.45 9.94 -103.46
CA SER A 474 -69.66 10.51 -104.08
C SER A 474 -69.41 11.29 -105.39
N ASP A 475 -68.21 11.23 -105.97
CA ASP A 475 -67.83 11.93 -107.22
C ASP A 475 -68.41 11.23 -108.47
N GLU A 476 -69.36 11.88 -109.16
CA GLU A 476 -70.04 11.40 -110.37
C GLU A 476 -69.37 11.78 -111.71
N SER A 477 -68.12 12.26 -111.72
CA SER A 477 -67.37 12.69 -112.92
C SER A 477 -67.06 11.60 -113.99
N TYR A 478 -67.70 10.43 -113.92
CA TYR A 478 -67.45 9.26 -114.76
C TYR A 478 -68.46 9.01 -115.90
N LYS A 479 -69.53 9.81 -116.06
CA LYS A 479 -70.62 9.58 -117.04
C LYS A 479 -70.48 10.31 -118.41
N ASP A 480 -69.34 10.93 -118.72
CA ASP A 480 -69.12 11.65 -120.00
C ASP A 480 -68.83 10.68 -121.18
N PRO A 481 -69.61 10.70 -122.28
CA PRO A 481 -69.45 9.80 -123.44
C PRO A 481 -68.17 9.99 -124.27
N THR A 482 -67.35 11.01 -124.02
CA THR A 482 -66.19 11.34 -124.89
C THR A 482 -64.85 10.73 -124.46
N ASN A 483 -64.85 9.66 -123.65
CA ASN A 483 -63.64 9.17 -122.96
C ASN A 483 -63.29 7.68 -123.20
N ILE A 484 -63.42 7.19 -124.44
CA ILE A 484 -63.14 5.79 -124.81
C ILE A 484 -61.65 5.60 -125.22
N GLN A 485 -60.70 5.87 -124.31
CA GLN A 485 -59.29 5.46 -124.47
C GLN A 485 -58.87 4.48 -123.36
N LEU A 486 -58.29 3.35 -123.80
CA LEU A 486 -57.87 2.17 -123.02
C LEU A 486 -56.93 2.50 -121.82
N SER A 487 -56.09 3.53 -121.92
CA SER A 487 -55.15 3.92 -120.86
C SER A 487 -55.80 4.61 -119.65
N LYS A 488 -56.96 5.26 -119.83
CA LYS A 488 -57.69 5.93 -118.74
C LYS A 488 -58.63 4.99 -117.99
N LEU A 489 -59.07 3.89 -118.60
CA LEU A 489 -59.86 2.84 -117.93
C LEU A 489 -59.02 2.08 -116.87
N LEU A 490 -57.74 1.82 -117.20
CA LEU A 490 -56.73 1.23 -116.31
C LEU A 490 -56.43 2.11 -115.09
N SER A 491 -56.20 3.41 -115.30
CA SER A 491 -55.95 4.38 -114.20
C SER A 491 -57.13 4.49 -113.21
N LYS A 492 -58.37 4.37 -113.70
CA LYS A 492 -59.57 4.45 -112.85
C LYS A 492 -59.84 3.15 -112.06
N HIS A 493 -59.44 1.99 -112.57
CA HIS A 493 -59.52 0.73 -111.82
C HIS A 493 -58.52 0.69 -110.65
N GLN A 494 -57.25 1.10 -110.89
CA GLN A 494 -56.22 1.17 -109.84
C GLN A 494 -56.58 2.13 -108.70
N LYS A 495 -57.15 3.30 -109.02
CA LYS A 495 -57.58 4.28 -108.00
C LYS A 495 -58.74 3.79 -107.13
N HIS A 496 -59.66 3.01 -107.69
CA HIS A 496 -60.78 2.41 -106.92
C HIS A 496 -60.31 1.25 -106.04
N GLN A 497 -59.31 0.48 -106.48
CA GLN A 497 -58.70 -0.60 -105.70
C GLN A 497 -57.92 -0.08 -104.48
N ALA A 498 -57.22 1.05 -104.60
CA ALA A 498 -56.54 1.70 -103.48
C ALA A 498 -57.54 2.22 -102.41
N PHE A 499 -58.67 2.77 -102.84
CA PHE A 499 -59.74 3.24 -101.96
C PHE A 499 -60.41 2.10 -101.18
N GLU A 500 -60.65 0.94 -101.80
CA GLU A 500 -61.19 -0.24 -101.10
C GLU A 500 -60.21 -0.84 -100.07
N ALA A 501 -58.91 -0.79 -100.33
CA ALA A 501 -57.89 -1.24 -99.39
C ALA A 501 -57.80 -0.35 -98.14
N GLU A 502 -57.91 0.99 -98.31
CA GLU A 502 -57.94 1.94 -97.19
C GLU A 502 -59.18 1.77 -96.30
N LEU A 503 -60.35 1.46 -96.88
CA LEU A 503 -61.56 1.14 -96.11
C LEU A 503 -61.37 -0.17 -95.33
N HIS A 504 -60.79 -1.21 -95.94
CA HIS A 504 -60.58 -2.48 -95.27
C HIS A 504 -59.61 -2.38 -94.08
N ALA A 505 -58.51 -1.62 -94.24
CA ALA A 505 -57.50 -1.43 -93.19
C ALA A 505 -58.01 -0.66 -91.95
N ASN A 506 -59.05 0.17 -92.09
CA ASN A 506 -59.61 0.96 -90.98
C ASN A 506 -60.87 0.33 -90.34
N ALA A 507 -61.38 -0.78 -90.89
CA ALA A 507 -62.58 -1.44 -90.38
C ALA A 507 -62.41 -1.97 -88.94
N ASP A 508 -61.25 -2.57 -88.65
CA ASP A 508 -60.95 -3.11 -87.32
C ASP A 508 -60.76 -2.00 -86.27
N ARG A 509 -60.23 -0.85 -86.67
CA ARG A 509 -60.05 0.32 -85.80
C ARG A 509 -61.40 0.92 -85.37
N ILE A 510 -62.35 1.03 -86.30
CA ILE A 510 -63.71 1.51 -86.02
C ILE A 510 -64.47 0.51 -85.14
N ARG A 511 -64.33 -0.78 -85.43
CA ARG A 511 -64.91 -1.85 -84.59
C ARG A 511 -64.36 -1.80 -83.16
N GLY A 512 -63.04 -1.63 -83.01
CA GLY A 512 -62.37 -1.55 -81.71
C GLY A 512 -62.86 -0.38 -80.84
N VAL A 513 -63.09 0.80 -81.42
CA VAL A 513 -63.64 1.95 -80.69
C VAL A 513 -65.10 1.73 -80.28
N ILE A 514 -65.91 1.12 -81.15
CA ILE A 514 -67.29 0.75 -80.83
C ILE A 514 -67.35 -0.29 -79.70
N ASP A 515 -66.51 -1.31 -79.75
CA ASP A 515 -66.44 -2.35 -78.73
C ASP A 515 -65.93 -1.79 -77.39
N MET A 516 -64.95 -0.88 -77.41
CA MET A 516 -64.48 -0.17 -76.22
C MET A 516 -65.58 0.68 -75.56
N GLY A 517 -66.32 1.46 -76.35
CA GLY A 517 -67.43 2.27 -75.84
C GLY A 517 -68.58 1.45 -75.27
N ASN A 518 -68.93 0.34 -75.92
CA ASN A 518 -69.93 -0.61 -75.40
C ASN A 518 -69.46 -1.27 -74.09
N SER A 519 -68.16 -1.61 -73.97
CA SER A 519 -67.59 -2.14 -72.74
C SER A 519 -67.65 -1.13 -71.58
N LEU A 520 -67.42 0.16 -71.85
CA LEU A 520 -67.56 1.23 -70.85
C LEU A 520 -69.00 1.40 -70.36
N ILE A 521 -69.98 1.23 -71.26
CA ILE A 521 -71.41 1.26 -70.93
C ILE A 521 -71.80 0.04 -70.07
N ASP A 522 -71.41 -1.17 -70.49
CA ASP A 522 -71.75 -2.41 -69.80
C ASP A 522 -71.20 -2.47 -68.37
N ARG A 523 -70.05 -1.80 -68.14
CA ARG A 523 -69.40 -1.70 -66.83
C ARG A 523 -69.91 -0.53 -65.97
N GLY A 524 -70.81 0.31 -66.48
CA GLY A 524 -71.26 1.52 -65.77
C GLY A 524 -70.14 2.54 -65.52
N ALA A 525 -69.12 2.55 -66.38
CA ALA A 525 -67.89 3.33 -66.22
C ALA A 525 -67.89 4.64 -67.05
N CYS A 526 -69.05 5.14 -67.46
CA CYS A 526 -69.16 6.37 -68.27
C CYS A 526 -69.38 7.63 -67.41
N ALA A 527 -69.16 7.55 -66.09
CA ALA A 527 -69.29 8.67 -65.16
C ALA A 527 -70.63 9.44 -65.25
N GLY A 528 -71.75 8.75 -65.56
CA GLY A 528 -73.07 9.37 -65.69
C GLY A 528 -73.40 9.89 -67.11
N SER A 529 -72.54 9.64 -68.10
CA SER A 529 -72.71 10.06 -69.50
C SER A 529 -73.07 8.90 -70.45
N GLU A 530 -73.57 7.78 -69.92
CA GLU A 530 -73.85 6.54 -70.65
C GLU A 530 -74.75 6.77 -71.89
N ASP A 531 -75.76 7.64 -71.77
CA ASP A 531 -76.67 7.95 -72.88
C ASP A 531 -75.99 8.77 -73.99
N ALA A 532 -75.05 9.65 -73.64
CA ALA A 532 -74.28 10.43 -74.60
C ALA A 532 -73.29 9.54 -75.37
N VAL A 533 -72.65 8.60 -74.68
CA VAL A 533 -71.75 7.60 -75.31
C VAL A 533 -72.53 6.70 -76.27
N LYS A 534 -73.72 6.21 -75.89
CA LYS A 534 -74.60 5.41 -76.77
C LYS A 534 -75.00 6.15 -78.04
N ALA A 535 -75.38 7.43 -77.92
CA ALA A 535 -75.79 8.23 -79.07
C ALA A 535 -74.66 8.43 -80.08
N ARG A 536 -73.43 8.66 -79.60
CA ARG A 536 -72.23 8.79 -80.45
C ARG A 536 -71.87 7.49 -81.17
N LEU A 537 -71.90 6.36 -80.47
CA LEU A 537 -71.61 5.05 -81.07
C LEU A 537 -72.60 4.69 -82.20
N ALA A 538 -73.89 5.01 -82.04
CA ALA A 538 -74.90 4.77 -83.06
C ALA A 538 -74.66 5.63 -84.31
N ALA A 539 -74.35 6.92 -84.14
CA ALA A 539 -74.04 7.82 -85.27
C ALA A 539 -72.80 7.37 -86.05
N LEU A 540 -71.77 6.90 -85.36
CA LEU A 540 -70.53 6.40 -85.97
C LEU A 540 -70.78 5.13 -86.82
N ALA A 541 -71.62 4.22 -86.34
CA ALA A 541 -71.96 2.98 -87.04
C ALA A 541 -72.74 3.23 -88.35
N ASP A 542 -73.70 4.16 -88.33
CA ASP A 542 -74.53 4.49 -89.50
C ASP A 542 -73.70 5.15 -90.62
N GLN A 543 -72.78 6.06 -90.28
CA GLN A 543 -71.92 6.72 -91.26
C GLN A 543 -70.97 5.74 -91.97
N TRP A 544 -70.46 4.74 -91.25
CA TRP A 544 -69.60 3.69 -91.79
C TRP A 544 -70.34 2.79 -92.79
N GLN A 545 -71.57 2.37 -92.46
CA GLN A 545 -72.35 1.46 -93.31
C GLN A 545 -72.70 2.09 -94.66
N PHE A 546 -72.97 3.39 -94.68
CA PHE A 546 -73.27 4.14 -95.92
C PHE A 546 -72.05 4.23 -96.87
N LEU A 547 -70.84 4.41 -96.32
CA LEU A 547 -69.59 4.48 -97.10
C LEU A 547 -69.27 3.16 -97.82
N VAL A 548 -69.48 2.04 -97.14
CA VAL A 548 -69.22 0.68 -97.67
C VAL A 548 -70.17 0.34 -98.83
N GLN A 549 -71.45 0.72 -98.72
CA GLN A 549 -72.45 0.44 -99.75
C GLN A 549 -72.13 1.12 -101.10
N LYS A 550 -71.58 2.35 -101.08
CA LYS A 550 -71.25 3.11 -102.28
C LYS A 550 -70.02 2.58 -103.04
N SER A 551 -69.07 1.95 -102.35
CA SER A 551 -67.89 1.37 -103.01
C SER A 551 -68.21 0.09 -103.81
N ALA A 552 -69.15 -0.72 -103.31
CA ALA A 552 -69.46 -2.04 -103.86
C ALA A 552 -70.07 -2.03 -105.29
N GLU A 553 -70.85 -1.00 -105.64
CA GLU A 553 -71.52 -0.89 -106.95
C GLU A 553 -70.56 -0.67 -108.13
N LYS A 554 -69.36 -0.12 -107.87
CA LYS A 554 -68.35 0.22 -108.90
C LYS A 554 -67.38 -0.92 -109.22
N SER A 555 -67.26 -1.91 -108.34
CA SER A 555 -66.30 -3.03 -108.40
C SER A 555 -66.72 -4.14 -109.38
N GLN A 556 -68.01 -4.30 -109.66
CA GLN A 556 -68.54 -5.47 -110.41
C GLN A 556 -68.36 -5.41 -111.95
N LYS A 557 -68.08 -4.23 -112.54
CA LYS A 557 -67.99 -4.05 -114.02
C LYS A 557 -66.60 -4.22 -114.64
N LEU A 558 -65.53 -4.47 -113.86
CA LEU A 558 -64.13 -4.46 -114.34
C LEU A 558 -63.41 -5.83 -114.30
N LYS A 559 -64.06 -6.89 -113.80
CA LYS A 559 -63.39 -8.16 -113.44
C LYS A 559 -63.21 -9.21 -114.56
N GLU A 560 -63.65 -8.97 -115.79
CA GLU A 560 -63.68 -10.04 -116.83
C GLU A 560 -62.52 -10.02 -117.85
N ALA A 561 -61.58 -9.07 -117.77
CA ALA A 561 -60.50 -8.90 -118.76
C ALA A 561 -59.08 -9.36 -118.32
N ASN A 562 -58.88 -9.90 -117.10
CA ASN A 562 -57.56 -9.92 -116.42
C ASN A 562 -56.88 -11.31 -116.25
N LYS A 563 -56.97 -12.28 -117.18
CA LYS A 563 -56.39 -13.64 -116.95
C LYS A 563 -55.05 -13.98 -117.64
N GLN A 564 -54.65 -13.33 -118.74
CA GLN A 564 -53.33 -13.58 -119.36
C GLN A 564 -52.20 -12.65 -118.82
N GLN A 565 -52.57 -11.51 -118.22
CA GLN A 565 -51.63 -10.54 -117.64
C GLN A 565 -50.98 -11.03 -116.33
N ASN A 566 -51.63 -11.93 -115.59
CA ASN A 566 -51.24 -12.30 -114.23
C ASN A 566 -49.89 -13.04 -114.14
N PHE A 567 -49.56 -13.93 -115.08
CA PHE A 567 -48.31 -14.71 -115.03
C PHE A 567 -47.06 -13.86 -115.34
N ASN A 568 -47.12 -13.03 -116.38
CA ASN A 568 -46.00 -12.15 -116.76
C ASN A 568 -45.78 -11.00 -115.75
N THR A 569 -46.83 -10.59 -115.03
CA THR A 569 -46.71 -9.63 -113.92
C THR A 569 -46.12 -10.32 -112.69
N GLY A 570 -46.59 -11.52 -112.34
CA GLY A 570 -46.10 -12.27 -111.18
C GLY A 570 -44.60 -12.57 -111.18
N ILE A 571 -44.02 -12.85 -112.36
CA ILE A 571 -42.56 -13.05 -112.51
C ILE A 571 -41.76 -11.75 -112.33
N LYS A 572 -42.25 -10.61 -112.82
CA LYS A 572 -41.58 -9.31 -112.65
C LYS A 572 -41.63 -8.82 -111.21
N ASP A 573 -42.75 -9.00 -110.54
CA ASP A 573 -42.93 -8.59 -109.14
C ASP A 573 -42.02 -9.39 -108.21
N PHE A 574 -41.88 -10.70 -108.45
CA PHE A 574 -41.00 -11.56 -107.65
C PHE A 574 -39.51 -11.25 -107.90
N ASP A 575 -39.13 -10.90 -109.13
CA ASP A 575 -37.77 -10.49 -109.48
C ASP A 575 -37.36 -9.14 -108.86
N PHE A 576 -38.33 -8.22 -108.74
CA PHE A 576 -38.13 -6.95 -108.01
C PHE A 576 -37.92 -7.19 -106.51
N TRP A 577 -38.78 -7.99 -105.87
CA TRP A 577 -38.63 -8.35 -104.45
C TRP A 577 -37.29 -9.05 -104.17
N LEU A 578 -36.86 -9.99 -105.02
CA LEU A 578 -35.54 -10.62 -104.89
C LEU A 578 -34.40 -9.59 -104.91
N SER A 579 -34.51 -8.55 -105.73
CA SER A 579 -33.50 -7.49 -105.83
C SER A 579 -33.48 -6.59 -104.59
N GLU A 580 -34.65 -6.27 -104.03
CA GLU A 580 -34.75 -5.51 -102.76
C GLU A 580 -34.17 -6.30 -101.58
N VAL A 581 -34.49 -7.59 -101.49
CA VAL A 581 -33.96 -8.47 -100.43
C VAL A 581 -32.46 -8.68 -100.58
N GLU A 582 -31.93 -8.86 -101.80
CA GLU A 582 -30.48 -8.93 -102.05
C GLU A 582 -29.77 -7.65 -101.57
N ALA A 583 -30.36 -6.47 -101.83
CA ALA A 583 -29.81 -5.18 -101.39
C ALA A 583 -29.83 -5.03 -99.87
N LEU A 584 -30.91 -5.44 -99.19
CA LEU A 584 -31.01 -5.42 -97.73
C LEU A 584 -30.02 -6.39 -97.08
N LEU A 585 -29.84 -7.59 -97.65
CA LEU A 585 -28.91 -8.59 -97.14
C LEU A 585 -27.44 -8.20 -97.36
N ALA A 586 -27.14 -7.42 -98.39
CA ALA A 586 -25.79 -6.95 -98.72
C ALA A 586 -25.23 -5.87 -97.77
N SER A 587 -26.02 -5.31 -96.85
CA SER A 587 -25.53 -4.32 -95.90
C SER A 587 -24.43 -4.90 -94.97
N GLU A 588 -23.38 -4.15 -94.68
CA GLU A 588 -22.34 -4.54 -93.72
C GLU A 588 -22.55 -3.92 -92.33
N ASP A 589 -23.72 -3.30 -92.10
CA ASP A 589 -24.09 -2.78 -90.78
C ASP A 589 -24.51 -3.91 -89.84
N TYR A 590 -23.66 -4.18 -88.85
CA TYR A 590 -23.87 -5.18 -87.81
C TYR A 590 -24.20 -4.58 -86.44
N GLY A 591 -24.45 -3.27 -86.37
CA GLY A 591 -24.70 -2.54 -85.12
C GLY A 591 -23.42 -2.08 -84.44
N LYS A 592 -23.54 -1.00 -83.66
CA LYS A 592 -22.43 -0.35 -82.93
C LYS A 592 -22.53 -0.46 -81.41
N ASP A 593 -23.64 -0.99 -80.92
CA ASP A 593 -23.97 -1.17 -79.52
C ASP A 593 -25.03 -2.28 -79.36
N LEU A 594 -25.22 -2.81 -78.14
CA LEU A 594 -26.12 -3.94 -77.90
C LEU A 594 -27.57 -3.66 -78.34
N ALA A 595 -28.04 -2.41 -78.22
CA ALA A 595 -29.40 -2.02 -78.62
C ALA A 595 -29.57 -2.01 -80.15
N SER A 596 -28.62 -1.42 -80.88
CA SER A 596 -28.61 -1.38 -82.33
C SER A 596 -28.47 -2.77 -82.93
N VAL A 597 -27.63 -3.65 -82.38
CA VAL A 597 -27.53 -5.04 -82.82
C VAL A 597 -28.83 -5.80 -82.60
N ASN A 598 -29.47 -5.65 -81.42
CA ASN A 598 -30.76 -6.27 -81.14
C ASN A 598 -31.87 -5.79 -82.09
N ASN A 599 -31.88 -4.50 -82.43
CA ASN A 599 -32.80 -3.95 -83.40
C ASN A 599 -32.53 -4.50 -84.81
N LEU A 600 -31.27 -4.63 -85.22
CA LEU A 600 -30.89 -5.23 -86.49
C LEU A 600 -31.21 -6.73 -86.55
N LEU A 601 -31.03 -7.48 -85.46
CA LEU A 601 -31.46 -8.87 -85.34
C LEU A 601 -32.97 -9.03 -85.46
N LYS A 602 -33.76 -8.15 -84.82
CA LYS A 602 -35.23 -8.15 -84.97
C LYS A 602 -35.65 -7.83 -86.40
N LYS A 603 -35.03 -6.81 -87.03
CA LYS A 603 -35.28 -6.49 -88.45
C LYS A 603 -34.90 -7.65 -89.37
N HIS A 604 -33.76 -8.31 -89.11
CA HIS A 604 -33.30 -9.47 -89.86
C HIS A 604 -34.23 -10.67 -89.68
N GLN A 605 -34.76 -10.88 -88.48
CA GLN A 605 -35.76 -11.93 -88.21
C GLN A 605 -37.06 -11.69 -89.00
N LEU A 606 -37.51 -10.44 -89.12
CA LEU A 606 -38.66 -10.09 -89.97
C LEU A 606 -38.33 -10.35 -91.45
N LEU A 607 -37.12 -10.03 -91.90
CA LEU A 607 -36.66 -10.32 -93.27
C LEU A 607 -36.59 -11.83 -93.54
N GLU A 608 -36.11 -12.63 -92.58
CA GLU A 608 -36.12 -14.10 -92.69
C GLU A 608 -37.53 -14.68 -92.74
N ALA A 609 -38.47 -14.12 -91.95
CA ALA A 609 -39.88 -14.50 -92.02
C ALA A 609 -40.50 -14.13 -93.38
N ASP A 610 -40.16 -12.96 -93.94
CA ASP A 610 -40.60 -12.52 -95.27
C ASP A 610 -40.05 -13.42 -96.39
N ILE A 611 -38.76 -13.78 -96.32
CA ILE A 611 -38.13 -14.76 -97.23
C ILE A 611 -38.83 -16.12 -97.15
N SER A 612 -39.19 -16.56 -95.93
CA SER A 612 -39.90 -17.82 -95.72
C SER A 612 -41.34 -17.76 -96.25
N ALA A 613 -42.05 -16.64 -96.11
CA ALA A 613 -43.43 -16.49 -96.59
C ALA A 613 -43.51 -16.46 -98.13
N HIS A 614 -42.51 -15.89 -98.80
CA HIS A 614 -42.44 -15.84 -100.26
C HIS A 614 -42.10 -17.20 -100.91
N GLU A 615 -41.75 -18.22 -100.12
CA GLU A 615 -41.51 -19.58 -100.60
C GLU A 615 -42.77 -20.21 -101.21
N ASP A 616 -43.96 -19.94 -100.65
CA ASP A 616 -45.22 -20.45 -101.19
C ASP A 616 -45.65 -19.73 -102.47
N ARG A 617 -45.34 -18.43 -102.61
CA ARG A 617 -45.57 -17.66 -103.84
C ARG A 617 -44.65 -18.11 -104.97
N LEU A 618 -43.41 -18.51 -104.65
CA LEU A 618 -42.51 -19.15 -105.59
C LEU A 618 -43.05 -20.51 -106.06
N LYS A 619 -43.61 -21.32 -105.16
CA LYS A 619 -44.29 -22.58 -105.53
C LYS A 619 -45.50 -22.34 -106.44
N ASP A 620 -46.30 -21.31 -106.16
CA ASP A 620 -47.44 -20.95 -107.01
C ASP A 620 -47.00 -20.48 -108.41
N LEU A 621 -46.00 -19.60 -108.50
CA LEU A 621 -45.40 -19.19 -109.79
C LEU A 621 -44.79 -20.37 -110.55
N ASN A 622 -44.14 -21.30 -109.85
CA ASN A 622 -43.66 -22.56 -110.43
C ASN A 622 -44.83 -23.40 -110.98
N SER A 623 -45.94 -23.50 -110.25
CA SER A 623 -47.14 -24.22 -110.69
C SER A 623 -47.86 -23.56 -111.88
N GLN A 624 -47.92 -22.22 -111.92
CA GLN A 624 -48.45 -21.46 -113.05
C GLN A 624 -47.55 -21.62 -114.28
N ALA A 625 -46.23 -21.64 -114.10
CA ALA A 625 -45.27 -21.94 -115.16
C ALA A 625 -45.45 -23.37 -115.69
N ASP A 626 -45.60 -24.36 -114.81
CA ASP A 626 -45.84 -25.75 -115.18
C ASP A 626 -47.19 -25.94 -115.93
N SER A 627 -48.24 -25.22 -115.52
CA SER A 627 -49.54 -25.20 -116.21
C SER A 627 -49.46 -24.57 -117.61
N LEU A 628 -48.66 -23.52 -117.79
CA LEU A 628 -48.45 -22.88 -119.10
C LEU A 628 -47.57 -23.75 -120.02
N MET A 629 -46.61 -24.47 -119.46
CA MET A 629 -45.74 -25.41 -120.20
C MET A 629 -46.47 -26.65 -120.74
N THR A 630 -47.65 -26.98 -120.19
CA THR A 630 -48.47 -28.13 -120.62
C THR A 630 -49.35 -27.82 -121.85
N SER A 631 -49.49 -26.54 -122.22
CA SER A 631 -50.30 -26.09 -123.36
C SER A 631 -49.47 -26.00 -124.66
N SER A 632 -49.88 -26.65 -125.75
CA SER A 632 -49.09 -26.73 -127.01
C SER A 632 -49.10 -25.45 -127.85
N ALA A 633 -49.46 -24.30 -127.28
CA ALA A 633 -49.71 -23.05 -127.99
C ALA A 633 -48.60 -21.99 -127.83
N PHE A 634 -47.52 -22.25 -127.08
CA PHE A 634 -46.53 -21.23 -126.71
C PHE A 634 -45.08 -21.76 -126.69
N ASP A 635 -44.12 -20.82 -126.80
CA ASP A 635 -42.67 -21.06 -126.75
C ASP A 635 -42.24 -21.45 -125.32
N THR A 636 -42.13 -22.75 -125.07
CA THR A 636 -41.90 -23.34 -123.74
C THR A 636 -40.47 -23.14 -123.20
N SER A 637 -39.52 -22.67 -124.03
CA SER A 637 -38.13 -22.44 -123.61
C SER A 637 -38.01 -21.22 -122.69
N GLN A 638 -38.65 -20.10 -123.02
CA GLN A 638 -38.50 -18.84 -122.27
C GLN A 638 -39.15 -18.87 -120.87
N VAL A 639 -40.22 -19.66 -120.70
CA VAL A 639 -40.90 -19.84 -119.41
C VAL A 639 -40.02 -20.65 -118.44
N LYS A 640 -39.33 -21.68 -118.96
CA LYS A 640 -38.41 -22.52 -118.18
C LYS A 640 -37.17 -21.74 -117.71
N ASP A 641 -36.54 -20.98 -118.60
CA ASP A 641 -35.33 -20.20 -118.26
C ASP A 641 -35.60 -19.15 -117.17
N LYS A 642 -36.76 -18.49 -117.22
CA LYS A 642 -37.17 -17.50 -116.19
C LYS A 642 -37.48 -18.16 -114.84
N ARG A 643 -38.12 -19.34 -114.86
CA ARG A 643 -38.41 -20.12 -113.64
C ARG A 643 -37.12 -20.55 -112.95
N ASP A 644 -36.18 -21.11 -113.71
CA ASP A 644 -34.94 -21.63 -113.16
C ASP A 644 -34.02 -20.50 -112.65
N ALA A 645 -34.01 -19.32 -113.31
CA ALA A 645 -33.28 -18.13 -112.85
C ALA A 645 -33.80 -17.57 -111.51
N ILE A 646 -35.12 -17.46 -111.33
CA ILE A 646 -35.72 -17.00 -110.07
C ILE A 646 -35.45 -17.98 -108.93
N ASN A 647 -35.57 -19.29 -109.18
CA ASN A 647 -35.25 -20.33 -108.18
C ASN A 647 -33.77 -20.26 -107.75
N GLY A 648 -32.84 -20.01 -108.67
CA GLY A 648 -31.41 -19.84 -108.36
C GLY A 648 -31.11 -18.62 -107.48
N ARG A 649 -31.70 -17.46 -107.79
CA ARG A 649 -31.56 -16.24 -106.96
C ARG A 649 -32.19 -16.40 -105.58
N PHE A 650 -33.32 -17.11 -105.47
CA PHE A 650 -33.96 -17.40 -104.18
C PHE A 650 -33.06 -18.23 -103.25
N GLN A 651 -32.34 -19.23 -103.78
CA GLN A 651 -31.37 -19.99 -102.99
C GLN A 651 -30.18 -19.14 -102.54
N LYS A 652 -29.72 -18.21 -103.38
CA LYS A 652 -28.65 -17.28 -103.04
C LYS A 652 -29.04 -16.38 -101.87
N ILE A 653 -30.24 -15.78 -101.86
CA ILE A 653 -30.68 -14.95 -100.72
C ILE A 653 -30.83 -15.75 -99.42
N LYS A 654 -31.25 -17.03 -99.48
CA LYS A 654 -31.27 -17.92 -98.29
C LYS A 654 -29.87 -18.07 -97.68
N SER A 655 -28.84 -18.26 -98.52
CA SER A 655 -27.45 -18.35 -98.04
C SER A 655 -26.92 -17.02 -97.48
N MET A 656 -27.25 -15.88 -98.12
CA MET A 656 -26.86 -14.55 -97.65
C MET A 656 -27.53 -14.19 -96.32
N ALA A 657 -28.81 -14.55 -96.15
CA ALA A 657 -29.53 -14.34 -94.90
C ALA A 657 -28.92 -15.11 -93.73
N ALA A 658 -28.56 -16.39 -93.94
CA ALA A 658 -27.87 -17.19 -92.94
C ALA A 658 -26.49 -16.61 -92.56
N SER A 659 -25.71 -16.17 -93.57
CA SER A 659 -24.42 -15.53 -93.35
C SER A 659 -24.56 -14.22 -92.55
N ARG A 660 -25.53 -13.37 -92.91
CA ARG A 660 -25.80 -12.11 -92.18
C ARG A 660 -26.23 -12.38 -90.74
N ARG A 661 -27.08 -13.38 -90.49
CA ARG A 661 -27.49 -13.78 -89.13
C ARG A 661 -26.30 -14.22 -88.28
N ALA A 662 -25.36 -14.98 -88.84
CA ALA A 662 -24.15 -15.38 -88.13
C ALA A 662 -23.33 -14.15 -87.70
N ARG A 663 -23.12 -13.18 -88.60
CA ARG A 663 -22.39 -11.92 -88.32
C ARG A 663 -23.08 -11.03 -87.29
N LEU A 664 -24.41 -10.91 -87.34
CA LEU A 664 -25.16 -10.16 -86.34
C LEU A 664 -25.11 -10.80 -84.95
N ASN A 665 -25.13 -12.14 -84.87
CA ASN A 665 -24.96 -12.86 -83.60
C ASN A 665 -23.54 -12.70 -83.04
N GLU A 666 -22.53 -12.66 -83.92
CA GLU A 666 -21.13 -12.39 -83.56
C GLU A 666 -20.97 -11.00 -82.92
N SER A 667 -21.54 -9.97 -83.56
CA SER A 667 -21.62 -8.60 -83.04
C SER A 667 -22.41 -8.50 -81.73
N HIS A 668 -23.50 -9.27 -81.59
CA HIS A 668 -24.30 -9.29 -80.36
C HIS A 668 -23.48 -9.83 -79.18
N ARG A 669 -22.75 -10.93 -79.39
CA ARG A 669 -21.87 -11.52 -78.36
C ARG A 669 -20.77 -10.55 -77.93
N LEU A 670 -20.19 -9.82 -78.89
CA LEU A 670 -19.19 -8.78 -78.62
C LEU A 670 -19.74 -7.66 -77.72
N HIS A 671 -20.85 -7.05 -78.09
CA HIS A 671 -21.41 -5.94 -77.33
C HIS A 671 -22.02 -6.37 -75.98
N GLN A 672 -22.51 -7.61 -75.89
CA GLN A 672 -22.89 -8.18 -74.60
C GLN A 672 -21.68 -8.32 -73.68
N PHE A 673 -20.56 -8.85 -74.18
CA PHE A 673 -19.32 -8.97 -73.42
C PHE A 673 -18.79 -7.62 -72.92
N PHE A 674 -18.82 -6.57 -73.76
CA PHE A 674 -18.39 -5.24 -73.31
C PHE A 674 -19.24 -4.68 -72.18
N ARG A 675 -20.56 -4.94 -72.18
CA ARG A 675 -21.42 -4.56 -71.06
C ARG A 675 -21.05 -5.31 -69.79
N ASP A 676 -20.87 -6.63 -69.89
CA ASP A 676 -20.49 -7.45 -68.73
C ASP A 676 -19.14 -7.01 -68.16
N MET A 677 -18.18 -6.62 -69.02
CA MET A 677 -16.89 -6.07 -68.61
C MET A 677 -17.01 -4.66 -68.00
N ASP A 678 -17.91 -3.80 -68.50
CA ASP A 678 -18.17 -2.47 -67.93
C ASP A 678 -18.76 -2.53 -66.51
N ASP A 679 -19.58 -3.55 -66.23
CA ASP A 679 -20.12 -3.81 -64.90
C ASP A 679 -18.97 -4.14 -63.91
N GLU A 680 -18.01 -4.97 -64.34
CA GLU A 680 -16.81 -5.29 -63.54
C GLU A 680 -15.84 -4.08 -63.42
N GLU A 681 -15.66 -3.28 -64.47
CA GLU A 681 -14.88 -2.03 -64.40
C GLU A 681 -15.48 -1.04 -63.41
N SER A 682 -16.81 -0.97 -63.33
CA SER A 682 -17.52 -0.12 -62.38
C SER A 682 -17.28 -0.57 -60.95
N TRP A 683 -17.29 -1.88 -60.71
CA TRP A 683 -16.93 -2.45 -59.41
C TRP A 683 -15.48 -2.13 -59.01
N ILE A 684 -14.52 -2.25 -59.93
CA ILE A 684 -13.11 -1.88 -59.69
C ILE A 684 -13.00 -0.40 -59.32
N LYS A 685 -13.70 0.50 -60.03
CA LYS A 685 -13.70 1.95 -59.75
C LYS A 685 -14.26 2.26 -58.36
N GLU A 686 -15.36 1.61 -57.95
CA GLU A 686 -15.94 1.78 -56.61
C GLU A 686 -14.94 1.37 -55.52
N LYS A 687 -14.33 0.18 -55.65
CA LYS A 687 -13.36 -0.31 -54.66
C LYS A 687 -12.08 0.54 -54.63
N LYS A 688 -11.67 1.10 -55.78
CA LYS A 688 -10.54 2.03 -55.87
C LYS A 688 -10.74 3.27 -54.99
N LEU A 689 -11.97 3.78 -54.88
CA LEU A 689 -12.28 4.90 -53.99
C LEU A 689 -12.04 4.55 -52.52
N LEU A 690 -12.42 3.34 -52.09
CA LEU A 690 -12.26 2.87 -50.72
C LEU A 690 -10.78 2.68 -50.33
N VAL A 691 -9.97 2.10 -51.22
CA VAL A 691 -8.53 1.89 -50.96
C VAL A 691 -7.71 3.17 -51.08
N SER A 692 -8.23 4.21 -51.75
CA SER A 692 -7.55 5.50 -51.91
C SER A 692 -7.77 6.47 -50.75
N SER A 693 -8.57 6.09 -49.75
CA SER A 693 -8.70 6.90 -48.53
C SER A 693 -7.34 7.07 -47.85
N GLU A 694 -7.10 8.24 -47.24
CA GLU A 694 -5.92 8.55 -46.43
C GLU A 694 -6.23 8.57 -44.93
N ASP A 695 -7.47 8.22 -44.54
CA ASP A 695 -7.80 8.03 -43.13
C ASP A 695 -7.21 6.71 -42.64
N TYR A 696 -6.18 6.82 -41.81
CA TYR A 696 -5.49 5.70 -41.19
C TYR A 696 -5.85 5.51 -39.71
N GLY A 697 -6.68 6.38 -39.12
CA GLY A 697 -7.08 6.34 -37.70
C GLY A 697 -6.28 7.29 -36.81
N ARG A 698 -6.98 7.92 -35.85
CA ARG A 698 -6.41 8.94 -34.94
C ARG A 698 -6.00 8.40 -33.57
N ASP A 699 -6.52 7.24 -33.19
CA ASP A 699 -6.25 6.54 -31.93
C ASP A 699 -6.10 5.03 -32.18
N LEU A 700 -5.57 4.31 -31.19
CA LEU A 700 -5.26 2.87 -31.32
C LEU A 700 -6.48 2.03 -31.74
N THR A 701 -7.65 2.31 -31.17
CA THR A 701 -8.90 1.60 -31.46
C THR A 701 -9.39 1.89 -32.88
N GLY A 702 -9.31 3.15 -33.31
CA GLY A 702 -9.66 3.62 -34.65
C GLY A 702 -8.81 2.94 -35.71
N VAL A 703 -7.48 2.91 -35.55
CA VAL A 703 -6.58 2.22 -36.48
C VAL A 703 -6.90 0.73 -36.54
N GLN A 704 -7.09 0.06 -35.40
CA GLN A 704 -7.44 -1.38 -35.36
C GLN A 704 -8.75 -1.69 -36.09
N ASN A 705 -9.76 -0.84 -35.93
CA ASN A 705 -11.05 -0.98 -36.62
C ASN A 705 -10.91 -0.77 -38.13
N LEU A 706 -10.18 0.25 -38.55
CA LEU A 706 -9.88 0.49 -39.96
C LEU A 706 -9.07 -0.65 -40.58
N ARG A 707 -8.11 -1.22 -39.84
CA ARG A 707 -7.35 -2.41 -40.27
C ARG A 707 -8.24 -3.63 -40.44
N LYS A 708 -9.17 -3.89 -39.51
CA LYS A 708 -10.15 -4.98 -39.63
C LYS A 708 -11.04 -4.80 -40.86
N LYS A 709 -11.55 -3.58 -41.10
CA LYS A 709 -12.33 -3.25 -42.30
C LYS A 709 -11.49 -3.46 -43.57
N HIS A 710 -10.23 -3.03 -43.57
CA HIS A 710 -9.34 -3.20 -44.72
C HIS A 710 -8.99 -4.67 -44.99
N LYS A 711 -8.79 -5.49 -43.96
CA LYS A 711 -8.59 -6.95 -44.11
C LYS A 711 -9.81 -7.65 -44.74
N ARG A 712 -11.03 -7.20 -44.42
CA ARG A 712 -12.25 -7.67 -45.10
C ARG A 712 -12.26 -7.26 -46.56
N LEU A 713 -11.88 -6.01 -46.86
CA LEU A 713 -11.75 -5.53 -48.23
C LEU A 713 -10.70 -6.32 -49.03
N GLU A 714 -9.54 -6.64 -48.46
CA GLU A 714 -8.53 -7.51 -49.10
C GLU A 714 -9.09 -8.92 -49.40
N ALA A 715 -9.89 -9.48 -48.47
CA ALA A 715 -10.56 -10.75 -48.68
C ALA A 715 -11.62 -10.69 -49.78
N GLU A 716 -12.38 -9.59 -49.86
CA GLU A 716 -13.32 -9.32 -50.98
C GLU A 716 -12.57 -9.26 -52.31
N LEU A 717 -11.44 -8.55 -52.38
CA LEU A 717 -10.61 -8.48 -53.60
C LEU A 717 -10.11 -9.87 -54.00
N ALA A 718 -9.63 -10.67 -53.04
CA ALA A 718 -9.17 -12.03 -53.31
C ALA A 718 -10.31 -12.96 -53.77
N ALA A 719 -11.51 -12.82 -53.20
CA ALA A 719 -12.69 -13.58 -53.59
C ALA A 719 -13.22 -13.19 -54.97
N HIS A 720 -12.95 -11.95 -55.42
CA HIS A 720 -13.38 -11.45 -56.74
C HIS A 720 -12.40 -11.75 -57.88
N GLU A 721 -11.16 -12.14 -57.57
CA GLU A 721 -10.14 -12.51 -58.56
C GLU A 721 -10.63 -13.57 -59.60
N PRO A 722 -11.42 -14.61 -59.23
CA PRO A 722 -11.96 -15.55 -60.22
C PRO A 722 -12.93 -14.91 -61.23
N ALA A 723 -13.70 -13.90 -60.82
CA ALA A 723 -14.62 -13.19 -61.70
C ALA A 723 -13.85 -12.34 -62.73
N ILE A 724 -12.81 -11.63 -62.26
CA ILE A 724 -11.86 -10.91 -63.11
C ILE A 724 -11.21 -11.87 -64.11
N GLN A 725 -10.73 -13.03 -63.66
CA GLN A 725 -10.15 -14.04 -64.56
C GLN A 725 -11.18 -14.57 -65.56
N GLY A 726 -12.44 -14.74 -65.15
CA GLY A 726 -13.54 -15.13 -66.03
C GLY A 726 -13.78 -14.15 -67.18
N VAL A 727 -13.74 -12.84 -66.93
CA VAL A 727 -13.82 -11.80 -67.97
C VAL A 727 -12.61 -11.89 -68.92
N LEU A 728 -11.40 -12.07 -68.39
CA LEU A 728 -10.18 -12.22 -69.21
C LEU A 728 -10.25 -13.46 -70.12
N ASP A 729 -10.69 -14.60 -69.58
CA ASP A 729 -10.82 -15.86 -70.31
C ASP A 729 -11.91 -15.77 -71.40
N THR A 730 -13.03 -15.12 -71.08
CA THR A 730 -14.13 -14.89 -72.03
C THR A 730 -13.71 -13.95 -73.15
N GLY A 731 -13.04 -12.85 -72.81
CA GLY A 731 -12.51 -11.91 -73.80
C GLY A 731 -11.46 -12.52 -74.70
N LYS A 732 -10.59 -13.39 -74.16
CA LYS A 732 -9.60 -14.13 -74.96
C LYS A 732 -10.26 -15.10 -75.93
N LYS A 733 -11.23 -15.90 -75.48
CA LYS A 733 -12.01 -16.80 -76.35
C LYS A 733 -12.76 -16.03 -77.43
N LEU A 734 -13.42 -14.92 -77.07
CA LEU A 734 -14.11 -14.07 -78.04
C LEU A 734 -13.15 -13.45 -79.06
N SER A 735 -11.93 -13.08 -78.66
CA SER A 735 -10.89 -12.58 -79.58
C SER A 735 -10.35 -13.66 -80.54
N ASP A 736 -10.50 -14.94 -80.21
CA ASP A 736 -10.08 -16.06 -81.05
C ASP A 736 -11.22 -16.53 -81.98
N ASP A 737 -12.46 -16.54 -81.48
CA ASP A 737 -13.65 -17.02 -82.21
C ASP A 737 -14.32 -15.95 -83.08
N ASN A 738 -14.23 -14.66 -82.71
CA ASN A 738 -14.76 -13.56 -83.51
C ASN A 738 -13.72 -12.98 -84.48
N THR A 739 -14.20 -12.69 -85.67
CA THR A 739 -13.57 -11.90 -86.72
C THR A 739 -13.92 -10.40 -86.65
N ILE A 740 -15.01 -10.01 -85.97
CA ILE A 740 -15.41 -8.60 -85.74
C ILE A 740 -14.89 -8.13 -84.36
N GLY A 741 -14.26 -6.95 -84.30
CA GLY A 741 -13.93 -6.25 -83.04
C GLY A 741 -12.69 -6.75 -82.29
N LYS A 742 -11.84 -7.58 -82.91
CA LYS A 742 -10.66 -8.20 -82.26
C LYS A 742 -9.69 -7.20 -81.61
N GLU A 743 -9.34 -6.12 -82.30
CA GLU A 743 -8.41 -5.09 -81.79
C GLU A 743 -9.01 -4.33 -80.59
N GLU A 744 -10.31 -4.05 -80.65
CA GLU A 744 -11.05 -3.36 -79.59
C GLU A 744 -11.13 -4.21 -78.31
N ILE A 745 -11.38 -5.52 -78.44
CA ILE A 745 -11.33 -6.47 -77.31
C ILE A 745 -9.95 -6.45 -76.66
N GLN A 746 -8.87 -6.51 -77.45
CA GLN A 746 -7.50 -6.53 -76.92
C GLN A 746 -7.14 -5.25 -76.17
N GLN A 747 -7.51 -4.09 -76.71
CA GLN A 747 -7.28 -2.80 -76.06
C GLN A 747 -8.03 -2.70 -74.73
N ARG A 748 -9.31 -3.07 -74.70
CA ARG A 748 -10.13 -3.00 -73.49
C ARG A 748 -9.68 -3.98 -72.41
N LEU A 749 -9.30 -5.21 -72.79
CA LEU A 749 -8.72 -6.17 -71.85
C LEU A 749 -7.40 -5.66 -71.23
N ALA A 750 -6.56 -4.98 -72.00
CA ALA A 750 -5.32 -4.40 -71.47
C ALA A 750 -5.60 -3.33 -70.40
N GLN A 751 -6.56 -2.44 -70.67
CA GLN A 751 -7.00 -1.42 -69.70
C GLN A 751 -7.61 -2.04 -68.45
N PHE A 752 -8.45 -3.08 -68.60
CA PHE A 752 -9.05 -3.80 -67.49
C PHE A 752 -8.01 -4.42 -66.56
N VAL A 753 -6.97 -5.05 -67.12
CA VAL A 753 -5.85 -5.61 -66.36
C VAL A 753 -5.07 -4.53 -65.62
N GLU A 754 -4.84 -3.38 -66.25
CA GLU A 754 -4.16 -2.24 -65.63
C GLU A 754 -4.97 -1.71 -64.43
N HIS A 755 -6.27 -1.48 -64.60
CA HIS A 755 -7.15 -1.03 -63.51
C HIS A 755 -7.15 -2.02 -62.33
N TRP A 756 -7.21 -3.33 -62.60
CA TRP A 756 -7.15 -4.35 -61.57
C TRP A 756 -5.81 -4.37 -60.83
N LYS A 757 -4.71 -4.21 -61.56
CA LYS A 757 -3.37 -4.13 -60.99
C LYS A 757 -3.20 -2.90 -60.10
N GLU A 758 -3.68 -1.74 -60.54
CA GLU A 758 -3.65 -0.51 -59.76
C GLU A 758 -4.45 -0.64 -58.46
N LEU A 759 -5.66 -1.22 -58.51
CA LEU A 759 -6.48 -1.47 -57.32
C LEU A 759 -5.73 -2.34 -56.30
N LYS A 760 -5.08 -3.43 -56.74
CA LYS A 760 -4.27 -4.29 -55.86
C LYS A 760 -3.08 -3.55 -55.25
N GLN A 761 -2.41 -2.69 -56.02
CA GLN A 761 -1.28 -1.89 -55.52
C GLN A 761 -1.73 -0.87 -54.48
N LEU A 762 -2.82 -0.15 -54.73
CA LEU A 762 -3.40 0.82 -53.78
C LEU A 762 -3.90 0.13 -52.50
N ALA A 763 -4.53 -1.04 -52.63
CA ALA A 763 -4.93 -1.85 -51.48
C ALA A 763 -3.72 -2.21 -50.61
N ALA A 764 -2.66 -2.77 -51.21
CA ALA A 764 -1.44 -3.15 -50.49
C ALA A 764 -0.76 -1.94 -49.83
N ALA A 765 -0.66 -0.81 -50.53
CA ALA A 765 -0.08 0.41 -49.98
C ALA A 765 -0.89 0.94 -48.78
N ARG A 766 -2.22 0.96 -48.87
CA ARG A 766 -3.09 1.34 -47.74
C ARG A 766 -2.95 0.37 -46.57
N GLY A 767 -2.86 -0.93 -46.84
CA GLY A 767 -2.63 -1.95 -45.82
C GLY A 767 -1.34 -1.72 -45.04
N GLN A 768 -0.25 -1.40 -45.76
CA GLN A 768 1.03 -1.03 -45.13
C GLN A 768 0.91 0.24 -44.29
N ARG A 769 0.28 1.30 -44.81
CA ARG A 769 0.08 2.56 -44.07
C ARG A 769 -0.77 2.38 -42.80
N LEU A 770 -1.77 1.50 -42.83
CA LEU A 770 -2.57 1.17 -41.65
C LEU A 770 -1.74 0.40 -40.60
N GLU A 771 -0.82 -0.47 -41.01
CA GLU A 771 0.08 -1.17 -40.08
C GLU A 771 1.10 -0.20 -39.47
N GLU A 772 1.70 0.67 -40.27
CA GLU A 772 2.60 1.74 -39.79
C GLU A 772 1.88 2.68 -38.81
N SER A 773 0.62 3.06 -39.10
CA SER A 773 -0.19 3.87 -38.16
C SER A 773 -0.52 3.11 -36.88
N LEU A 774 -0.65 1.77 -36.93
CA LEU A 774 -0.91 0.96 -35.75
C LEU A 774 0.32 0.93 -34.84
N GLU A 775 1.49 0.63 -35.41
CA GLU A 775 2.77 0.66 -34.68
C GLU A 775 3.01 2.05 -34.07
N TYR A 776 2.70 3.12 -34.82
CA TYR A 776 2.79 4.50 -34.31
C TYR A 776 1.85 4.74 -33.13
N GLN A 777 0.57 4.38 -33.22
CA GLN A 777 -0.39 4.60 -32.12
C GLN A 777 -0.05 3.76 -30.88
N GLN A 778 0.53 2.56 -31.04
CA GLN A 778 1.07 1.78 -29.92
C GLN A 778 2.25 2.49 -29.25
N PHE A 779 3.18 3.03 -30.04
CA PHE A 779 4.27 3.85 -29.52
C PHE A 779 3.75 5.09 -28.77
N VAL A 780 2.76 5.79 -29.33
CA VAL A 780 2.14 6.96 -28.69
C VAL A 780 1.51 6.60 -27.35
N ALA A 781 0.77 5.50 -27.27
CA ALA A 781 0.17 5.03 -26.03
C ALA A 781 1.23 4.73 -24.95
N ASN A 782 2.34 4.08 -25.33
CA ASN A 782 3.45 3.81 -24.39
C ASN A 782 4.14 5.10 -23.93
N VAL A 783 4.31 6.08 -24.83
CA VAL A 783 4.83 7.41 -24.45
C VAL A 783 3.91 8.07 -23.44
N GLU A 784 2.59 8.07 -23.67
CA GLU A 784 1.61 8.72 -22.81
C GLU A 784 1.52 8.06 -21.42
N GLU A 785 1.65 6.73 -21.33
CA GLU A 785 1.75 6.00 -20.06
C GLU A 785 2.95 6.48 -19.23
N GLU A 786 4.14 6.50 -19.83
CA GLU A 786 5.36 6.93 -19.13
C GLU A 786 5.33 8.43 -18.81
N GLU A 787 4.80 9.28 -19.70
CA GLU A 787 4.64 10.71 -19.42
C GLU A 787 3.67 10.96 -18.25
N ALA A 788 2.59 10.20 -18.15
CA ALA A 788 1.64 10.31 -17.04
C ALA A 788 2.32 9.96 -15.70
N TRP A 789 3.06 8.85 -15.67
CA TRP A 789 3.82 8.44 -14.49
C TRP A 789 4.87 9.49 -14.10
N ILE A 790 5.64 10.00 -15.07
CA ILE A 790 6.65 11.04 -14.81
C ILE A 790 6.00 12.29 -14.21
N ASN A 791 4.87 12.76 -14.77
CA ASN A 791 4.18 13.95 -14.28
C ASN A 791 3.64 13.78 -12.85
N GLU A 792 3.08 12.61 -12.54
CA GLU A 792 2.62 12.27 -11.19
C GLU A 792 3.78 12.32 -10.20
N LYS A 793 4.89 11.63 -10.52
CA LYS A 793 6.07 11.59 -9.63
C LYS A 793 6.80 12.93 -9.55
N MET A 794 6.77 13.72 -10.60
CA MET A 794 7.33 15.08 -10.61
C MET A 794 6.65 15.94 -9.54
N THR A 795 5.33 15.86 -9.43
CA THR A 795 4.57 16.58 -8.39
C THR A 795 4.98 16.12 -7.00
N LEU A 796 5.21 14.82 -6.80
CA LEU A 796 5.66 14.28 -5.51
C LEU A 796 7.07 14.76 -5.17
N VAL A 797 8.02 14.66 -6.10
CA VAL A 797 9.43 15.07 -5.92
C VAL A 797 9.57 16.59 -5.71
N ALA A 798 8.65 17.40 -6.24
CA ALA A 798 8.62 18.84 -6.02
C ALA A 798 8.21 19.25 -4.59
N SER A 799 7.76 18.31 -3.75
CA SER A 799 7.42 18.59 -2.36
C SER A 799 8.61 19.13 -1.56
N GLU A 800 8.40 20.26 -0.89
CA GLU A 800 9.37 20.91 -0.01
C GLU A 800 9.32 20.42 1.45
N ASP A 801 8.56 19.35 1.71
CA ASP A 801 8.57 18.69 3.02
C ASP A 801 9.81 17.81 3.15
N TYR A 802 10.72 18.24 4.03
CA TYR A 802 11.96 17.54 4.36
C TYR A 802 11.94 16.91 5.76
N GLY A 803 10.81 16.98 6.49
CA GLY A 803 10.68 16.46 7.85
C GLY A 803 11.31 17.35 8.93
N ASP A 804 10.69 17.39 10.10
CA ASP A 804 11.09 18.21 11.26
C ASP A 804 11.74 17.38 12.39
N THR A 805 11.66 16.06 12.30
CA THR A 805 12.23 15.11 13.27
C THR A 805 13.12 14.07 12.59
N LEU A 806 14.07 13.51 13.35
CA LEU A 806 14.96 12.44 12.85
C LEU A 806 14.18 11.22 12.31
N ALA A 807 13.06 10.87 12.95
CA ALA A 807 12.22 9.77 12.48
C ALA A 807 11.48 10.12 11.17
N ALA A 808 10.90 11.33 11.09
CA ALA A 808 10.21 11.79 9.88
C ALA A 808 11.16 11.82 8.67
N ILE A 809 12.36 12.37 8.83
CA ILE A 809 13.32 12.48 7.73
C ILE A 809 13.90 11.14 7.31
N GLN A 810 14.15 10.21 8.24
CA GLN A 810 14.53 8.83 7.88
C GLN A 810 13.41 8.13 7.11
N GLY A 811 12.15 8.36 7.47
CA GLY A 811 10.99 7.87 6.72
C GLY A 811 10.92 8.46 5.30
N LEU A 812 11.14 9.76 5.16
CA LEU A 812 11.16 10.44 3.85
C LEU A 812 12.34 9.99 2.98
N LEU A 813 13.52 9.79 3.56
CA LEU A 813 14.69 9.25 2.86
C LEU A 813 14.44 7.83 2.33
N LYS A 814 13.86 6.94 3.14
CA LYS A 814 13.46 5.60 2.69
C LYS A 814 12.41 5.65 1.56
N LYS A 815 11.43 6.55 1.66
CA LYS A 815 10.45 6.76 0.58
C LYS A 815 11.12 7.26 -0.70
N HIS A 816 12.13 8.12 -0.58
CA HIS A 816 12.89 8.62 -1.72
C HIS A 816 13.73 7.52 -2.38
N GLU A 817 14.41 6.68 -1.59
CA GLU A 817 15.17 5.52 -2.09
C GLU A 817 14.26 4.52 -2.84
N ALA A 818 13.05 4.28 -2.31
CA ALA A 818 12.05 3.48 -3.00
C ALA A 818 11.64 4.11 -4.34
N PHE A 819 11.43 5.43 -4.37
CA PHE A 819 11.19 6.17 -5.61
C PHE A 819 12.36 6.08 -6.60
N GLU A 820 13.63 6.22 -6.16
CA GLU A 820 14.80 6.12 -7.05
C GLU A 820 14.92 4.71 -7.69
N THR A 821 14.56 3.68 -6.93
CA THR A 821 14.49 2.30 -7.43
C THR A 821 13.44 2.18 -8.53
N ASP A 822 12.24 2.69 -8.29
CA ASP A 822 11.12 2.69 -9.23
C ASP A 822 11.44 3.55 -10.48
N PHE A 823 12.06 4.71 -10.27
CA PHE A 823 12.51 5.61 -11.33
C PHE A 823 13.53 4.96 -12.27
N THR A 824 14.42 4.11 -11.75
CA THR A 824 15.38 3.37 -12.57
C THR A 824 14.65 2.43 -13.54
N VAL A 825 13.64 1.71 -13.06
CA VAL A 825 12.82 0.81 -13.90
C VAL A 825 12.08 1.59 -14.99
N HIS A 826 11.45 2.71 -14.63
CA HIS A 826 10.74 3.55 -15.60
C HIS A 826 11.69 4.23 -16.59
N LYS A 827 12.90 4.60 -16.17
CA LYS A 827 13.95 5.11 -17.06
C LYS A 827 14.35 4.07 -18.11
N ASP A 828 14.47 2.81 -17.72
CA ASP A 828 14.72 1.70 -18.65
C ASP A 828 13.53 1.49 -19.61
N ARG A 829 12.29 1.53 -19.12
CA ARG A 829 11.09 1.48 -19.99
C ARG A 829 11.05 2.63 -20.99
N VAL A 830 11.41 3.86 -20.58
CA VAL A 830 11.50 5.00 -21.50
C VAL A 830 12.59 4.78 -22.56
N ASN A 831 13.73 4.19 -22.19
CA ASN A 831 14.78 3.84 -23.15
C ASN A 831 14.27 2.79 -24.17
N ASP A 832 13.50 1.80 -23.72
CA ASP A 832 12.87 0.80 -24.59
C ASP A 832 11.85 1.43 -25.54
N VAL A 833 11.00 2.34 -25.03
CA VAL A 833 10.03 3.10 -25.84
C VAL A 833 10.76 3.96 -26.88
N CYS A 834 11.86 4.61 -26.51
CA CYS A 834 12.68 5.38 -27.44
C CYS A 834 13.40 4.48 -28.46
N THR A 835 13.84 3.30 -28.06
CA THR A 835 14.45 2.32 -28.98
C THR A 835 13.42 1.83 -30.00
N ASN A 836 12.21 1.51 -29.55
CA ASN A 836 11.08 1.18 -30.42
C ASN A 836 10.78 2.34 -31.39
N GLY A 837 10.67 3.57 -30.88
CA GLY A 837 10.48 4.75 -31.73
C GLY A 837 11.58 4.92 -32.78
N GLN A 838 12.86 4.72 -32.43
CA GLN A 838 13.97 4.74 -33.38
C GLN A 838 13.87 3.63 -34.44
N ASP A 839 13.42 2.43 -34.06
CA ASP A 839 13.20 1.34 -34.99
C ASP A 839 12.05 1.62 -35.96
N LEU A 840 10.98 2.28 -35.50
CA LEU A 840 9.91 2.78 -36.38
C LEU A 840 10.43 3.81 -37.38
N ILE A 841 11.32 4.71 -36.95
CA ILE A 841 11.98 5.67 -37.85
C ILE A 841 12.85 4.93 -38.88
N LYS A 842 13.66 3.95 -38.48
CA LYS A 842 14.48 3.14 -39.41
C LYS A 842 13.62 2.38 -40.43
N LYS A 843 12.41 1.96 -40.05
CA LYS A 843 11.41 1.35 -40.94
C LYS A 843 10.74 2.35 -41.89
N ASN A 844 11.09 3.64 -41.85
CA ASN A 844 10.47 4.74 -42.60
C ASN A 844 8.97 4.87 -42.33
N ASN A 845 8.55 4.76 -41.07
CA ASN A 845 7.17 5.01 -40.69
C ASN A 845 6.77 6.44 -41.08
N HIS A 846 5.60 6.61 -41.70
CA HIS A 846 5.14 7.91 -42.18
C HIS A 846 4.84 8.97 -41.08
N HIS A 847 4.94 8.61 -39.81
CA HIS A 847 4.89 9.52 -38.66
C HIS A 847 6.27 9.88 -38.07
N GLU A 848 7.37 9.70 -38.82
CA GLU A 848 8.76 9.91 -38.37
C GLU A 848 8.98 11.21 -37.56
N GLU A 849 8.50 12.35 -38.07
CA GLU A 849 8.67 13.66 -37.39
C GLU A 849 8.00 13.68 -36.01
N ASN A 850 6.78 13.14 -35.92
CA ASN A 850 6.01 13.08 -34.67
C ASN A 850 6.66 12.12 -33.66
N ILE A 851 7.13 10.97 -34.13
CA ILE A 851 7.85 9.98 -33.30
C ILE A 851 9.10 10.62 -32.71
N SER A 852 9.92 11.27 -33.56
CA SER A 852 11.13 11.98 -33.13
C SER A 852 10.84 13.08 -32.10
N SER A 853 9.80 13.89 -32.33
CA SER A 853 9.37 14.93 -31.40
C SER A 853 8.94 14.35 -30.05
N LYS A 854 8.13 13.28 -30.04
CA LYS A 854 7.66 12.62 -28.80
C LYS A 854 8.80 11.99 -28.02
N MET A 855 9.73 11.30 -28.68
CA MET A 855 10.92 10.74 -28.00
C MET A 855 11.78 11.83 -27.36
N LYS A 856 11.97 12.97 -28.05
CA LYS A 856 12.72 14.10 -27.51
C LYS A 856 12.00 14.72 -26.30
N GLY A 857 10.68 14.87 -26.36
CA GLY A 857 9.85 15.35 -25.26
C GLY A 857 9.93 14.45 -24.03
N LEU A 858 9.75 13.14 -24.22
CA LEU A 858 9.81 12.14 -23.16
C LEU A 858 11.18 12.10 -22.47
N ASN A 859 12.27 12.09 -23.24
CA ASN A 859 13.65 12.15 -22.69
C ASN A 859 13.90 13.46 -21.92
N GLY A 860 13.36 14.59 -22.40
CA GLY A 860 13.42 15.86 -21.67
C GLY A 860 12.76 15.76 -20.29
N LYS A 861 11.55 15.20 -20.23
CA LYS A 861 10.81 15.00 -18.97
C LYS A 861 11.53 14.08 -17.99
N VAL A 862 12.11 12.97 -18.46
CA VAL A 862 12.94 12.09 -17.62
C VAL A 862 14.13 12.84 -17.04
N SER A 863 14.84 13.62 -17.86
CA SER A 863 15.99 14.41 -17.40
C SER A 863 15.60 15.44 -16.33
N ASP A 864 14.42 16.06 -16.47
CA ASP A 864 13.94 17.05 -15.50
C ASP A 864 13.52 16.38 -14.18
N LEU A 865 12.86 15.21 -14.22
CA LEU A 865 12.55 14.42 -13.03
C LEU A 865 13.82 13.96 -12.31
N GLU A 866 14.84 13.51 -13.05
CA GLU A 866 16.14 13.10 -12.49
C GLU A 866 16.83 14.25 -11.74
N LYS A 867 16.85 15.45 -12.33
CA LYS A 867 17.43 16.64 -11.68
C LYS A 867 16.66 17.00 -10.41
N ALA A 868 15.33 16.98 -10.45
CA ALA A 868 14.50 17.32 -9.31
C ALA A 868 14.64 16.28 -8.19
N ALA A 869 14.74 15.00 -8.53
CA ALA A 869 14.97 13.92 -7.57
C ALA A 869 16.29 14.12 -6.85
N ALA A 870 17.37 14.35 -7.60
CA ALA A 870 18.69 14.63 -7.04
C ALA A 870 18.69 15.87 -6.13
N GLN A 871 17.98 16.94 -6.52
CA GLN A 871 17.84 18.14 -5.69
C GLN A 871 17.08 17.85 -4.39
N ARG A 872 15.99 17.08 -4.45
CA ARG A 872 15.24 16.69 -3.24
C ARG A 872 16.09 15.83 -2.31
N LYS A 873 16.81 14.83 -2.86
CA LYS A 873 17.70 13.97 -2.11
C LYS A 873 18.76 14.77 -1.37
N ALA A 874 19.43 15.70 -2.06
CA ALA A 874 20.41 16.59 -1.44
C ALA A 874 19.82 17.38 -0.27
N LYS A 875 18.63 17.96 -0.43
CA LYS A 875 17.95 18.70 0.65
C LYS A 875 17.53 17.82 1.84
N LEU A 876 17.08 16.59 1.59
CA LEU A 876 16.76 15.61 2.64
C LEU A 876 18.03 15.19 3.40
N ASP A 877 19.12 14.92 2.69
CA ASP A 877 20.39 14.54 3.31
C ASP A 877 20.98 15.71 4.14
N GLU A 878 20.90 16.95 3.63
CA GLU A 878 21.27 18.15 4.38
C GLU A 878 20.46 18.30 5.67
N ASN A 879 19.12 18.29 5.57
CA ASN A 879 18.25 18.44 6.74
C ASN A 879 18.44 17.28 7.76
N SER A 880 18.76 16.07 7.29
CA SER A 880 19.04 14.90 8.14
C SER A 880 20.29 15.12 8.97
N ALA A 881 21.35 15.62 8.33
CA ALA A 881 22.60 15.93 9.00
C ALA A 881 22.43 17.04 10.05
N PHE A 882 21.59 18.05 9.78
CA PHE A 882 21.25 19.09 10.75
C PHE A 882 20.46 18.58 11.96
N LEU A 883 19.45 17.75 11.75
CA LEU A 883 18.67 17.15 12.83
C LEU A 883 19.52 16.19 13.68
N GLN A 884 20.45 15.47 13.04
CA GLN A 884 21.41 14.62 13.75
C GLN A 884 22.38 15.43 14.62
N PHE A 885 22.85 16.59 14.14
CA PHE A 885 23.62 17.53 14.96
C PHE A 885 22.83 18.00 16.18
N ASN A 886 21.59 18.47 15.98
CA ASN A 886 20.76 18.96 17.08
C ASN A 886 20.50 17.88 18.12
N TRP A 887 20.14 16.67 17.69
CA TRP A 887 19.92 15.55 18.60
C TRP A 887 21.18 15.21 19.41
N LYS A 888 22.36 15.17 18.78
CA LYS A 888 23.62 14.95 19.52
C LYS A 888 23.93 16.11 20.47
N ALA A 889 23.62 17.34 20.10
CA ALA A 889 23.78 18.49 20.98
C ALA A 889 22.84 18.39 22.20
N ASP A 890 21.58 17.97 22.02
CA ASP A 890 20.62 17.75 23.11
C ASP A 890 21.11 16.67 24.08
N VAL A 891 21.65 15.56 23.56
CA VAL A 891 22.25 14.49 24.40
C VAL A 891 23.40 15.05 25.25
N VAL A 892 24.29 15.85 24.64
CA VAL A 892 25.40 16.46 25.36
C VAL A 892 24.91 17.50 26.38
N GLU A 893 23.93 18.33 26.05
CA GLU A 893 23.32 19.29 26.97
C GLU A 893 22.68 18.59 28.19
N SER A 894 21.98 17.47 27.96
CA SER A 894 21.37 16.68 29.02
C SER A 894 22.43 16.09 29.96
N TRP A 895 23.50 15.51 29.38
CA TRP A 895 24.63 14.97 30.16
C TRP A 895 25.30 16.05 31.01
N ILE A 896 25.56 17.23 30.42
CA ILE A 896 26.12 18.38 31.15
C ILE A 896 25.18 18.78 32.29
N GLY A 897 23.87 18.87 32.04
CA GLY A 897 22.89 19.22 33.06
C GLY A 897 22.84 18.25 34.25
N GLU A 898 22.97 16.94 34.00
CA GLU A 898 23.05 15.92 35.06
C GLU A 898 24.29 16.11 35.94
N LYS A 899 25.45 16.36 35.31
CA LYS A 899 26.72 16.58 36.03
C LYS A 899 26.74 17.93 36.77
N GLU A 900 26.16 18.98 36.20
CA GLU A 900 25.94 20.25 36.89
C GLU A 900 25.11 20.05 38.17
N ASN A 901 24.04 19.25 38.11
CA ASN A 901 23.21 18.95 39.28
C ASN A 901 24.00 18.18 40.35
N SER A 902 24.86 17.26 39.96
CA SER A 902 25.73 16.49 40.87
C SER A 902 26.74 17.39 41.64
N LEU A 903 27.10 18.55 41.08
CA LEU A 903 28.01 19.50 41.71
C LEU A 903 27.33 20.50 42.67
N LYS A 904 25.99 20.54 42.74
CA LYS A 904 25.25 21.51 43.57
C LYS A 904 25.30 21.24 45.08
N THR A 905 25.85 20.11 45.50
CA THR A 905 25.90 19.75 46.93
C THR A 905 26.99 20.56 47.65
N ASP A 906 26.61 21.30 48.69
CA ASP A 906 27.53 22.06 49.57
C ASP A 906 28.17 21.19 50.68
N ASP A 907 28.20 19.88 50.50
CA ASP A 907 28.88 18.96 51.42
C ASP A 907 30.38 18.88 51.11
N TYR A 908 31.19 19.37 52.03
CA TYR A 908 32.66 19.35 51.97
C TYR A 908 33.29 18.45 53.05
N GLY A 909 32.48 17.61 53.72
CA GLY A 909 32.93 16.72 54.79
C GLY A 909 32.94 17.35 56.18
N ARG A 910 32.95 16.51 57.22
CA ARG A 910 32.86 16.90 58.64
C ARG A 910 34.10 16.52 59.46
N ASP A 911 34.97 15.71 58.88
CA ASP A 911 36.22 15.21 59.44
C ASP A 911 37.18 14.84 58.29
N LEU A 912 38.41 14.46 58.62
CA LEU A 912 39.42 14.15 57.61
C LEU A 912 39.02 12.95 56.71
N SER A 913 38.33 11.94 57.24
CA SER A 913 37.93 10.73 56.52
C SER A 913 36.81 10.99 55.49
N SER A 914 35.79 11.74 55.89
CA SER A 914 34.68 12.14 55.04
C SER A 914 35.14 13.05 53.89
N VAL A 915 36.06 14.00 54.16
CA VAL A 915 36.66 14.84 53.11
C VAL A 915 37.48 13.99 52.14
N GLN A 916 38.27 13.03 52.64
CA GLN A 916 39.05 12.13 51.78
C GLN A 916 38.15 11.31 50.86
N THR A 917 37.03 10.80 51.38
CA THR A 917 36.03 10.06 50.59
C THR A 917 35.41 10.95 49.49
N LEU A 918 35.09 12.20 49.81
CA LEU A 918 34.57 13.17 48.85
C LEU A 918 35.61 13.56 47.79
N LEU A 919 36.88 13.66 48.15
CA LEU A 919 37.98 13.89 47.19
C LEU A 919 38.12 12.71 46.23
N THR A 920 38.06 11.46 46.70
CA THR A 920 38.07 10.28 45.81
C THR A 920 36.87 10.29 44.86
N LYS A 921 35.67 10.66 45.34
CA LYS A 921 34.49 10.84 44.48
C LYS A 921 34.65 11.99 43.47
N GLN A 922 35.35 13.05 43.85
CA GLN A 922 35.66 14.17 42.95
C GLN A 922 36.66 13.76 41.86
N GLU A 923 37.65 12.91 42.18
CA GLU A 923 38.61 12.38 41.22
C GLU A 923 37.94 11.45 40.19
N THR A 924 37.01 10.59 40.61
CA THR A 924 36.24 9.76 39.67
C THR A 924 35.32 10.60 38.80
N PHE A 925 34.73 11.67 39.35
CA PHE A 925 33.96 12.65 38.58
C PHE A 925 34.82 13.38 37.53
N ASP A 926 36.02 13.84 37.90
CA ASP A 926 36.96 14.49 36.99
C ASP A 926 37.43 13.54 35.86
N ALA A 927 37.66 12.25 36.17
CA ALA A 927 37.97 11.23 35.17
C ALA A 927 36.82 11.03 34.17
N GLY A 928 35.57 11.04 34.66
CA GLY A 928 34.38 10.99 33.82
C GLY A 928 34.25 12.21 32.89
N LEU A 929 34.57 13.41 33.37
CA LEU A 929 34.64 14.62 32.54
C LEU A 929 35.70 14.49 31.44
N GLN A 930 36.87 13.95 31.76
CA GLN A 930 37.95 13.78 30.79
C GLN A 930 37.61 12.76 29.71
N ALA A 931 36.95 11.66 30.05
CA ALA A 931 36.45 10.69 29.06
C ALA A 931 35.41 11.34 28.15
N PHE A 932 34.44 12.08 28.72
CA PHE A 932 33.40 12.75 27.94
C PHE A 932 33.92 13.89 27.05
N GLN A 933 35.01 14.56 27.45
CA GLN A 933 35.72 15.53 26.60
C GLN A 933 36.24 14.89 25.30
N GLN A 934 36.80 13.67 25.41
CA GLN A 934 37.40 12.97 24.28
C GLN A 934 36.36 12.36 23.34
N GLU A 935 35.21 11.91 23.88
CA GLU A 935 34.16 11.32 23.06
C GLU A 935 33.03 12.30 22.76
N GLY A 936 32.30 12.76 23.78
CA GLY A 936 31.12 13.60 23.61
C GLY A 936 31.43 14.94 22.94
N ILE A 937 32.35 15.71 23.55
CA ILE A 937 32.70 17.05 23.06
C ILE A 937 33.46 17.00 21.73
N ALA A 938 34.40 16.08 21.57
CA ALA A 938 35.13 15.94 20.30
C ALA A 938 34.18 15.54 19.16
N ASN A 939 33.27 14.58 19.38
CA ASN A 939 32.35 14.12 18.34
C ASN A 939 31.37 15.22 17.90
N ILE A 940 30.77 15.98 18.83
CA ILE A 940 29.86 17.07 18.45
C ILE A 940 30.61 18.21 17.74
N THR A 941 31.87 18.44 18.11
CA THR A 941 32.74 19.44 17.45
C THR A 941 33.11 19.01 16.04
N ALA A 942 33.52 17.75 15.86
CA ALA A 942 33.81 17.19 14.55
C ALA A 942 32.58 17.22 13.62
N LEU A 943 31.39 16.91 14.15
CA LEU A 943 30.14 16.97 13.38
C LEU A 943 29.83 18.42 12.95
N LYS A 944 30.02 19.39 13.84
CA LYS A 944 29.92 20.83 13.52
C LYS A 944 30.90 21.24 12.42
N ASP A 945 32.17 20.83 12.54
CA ASP A 945 33.22 21.15 11.56
C ASP A 945 32.91 20.55 10.19
N GLN A 946 32.44 19.31 10.15
CA GLN A 946 32.02 18.64 8.93
C GLN A 946 30.87 19.39 8.24
N LEU A 947 29.84 19.80 8.98
CA LEU A 947 28.70 20.54 8.44
C LEU A 947 29.09 21.93 7.93
N LEU A 948 30.03 22.60 8.59
CA LEU A 948 30.56 23.89 8.14
C LEU A 948 31.44 23.75 6.89
N ALA A 949 32.28 22.72 6.84
CA ALA A 949 33.09 22.42 5.67
C ALA A 949 32.21 22.13 4.45
N ALA A 950 31.07 21.45 4.67
CA ALA A 950 30.04 21.21 3.67
C ALA A 950 29.21 22.46 3.32
N LYS A 951 29.46 23.61 3.97
CA LYS A 951 28.70 24.87 3.78
C LYS A 951 27.19 24.70 3.98
N HIS A 952 26.80 23.91 4.98
CA HIS A 952 25.41 23.63 5.28
C HIS A 952 24.58 24.92 5.47
N ILE A 953 23.32 24.96 5.00
CA ILE A 953 22.50 26.19 5.02
C ILE A 953 22.28 26.76 6.44
N GLN A 954 22.23 25.88 7.44
CA GLN A 954 22.10 26.23 8.86
C GLN A 954 23.43 26.44 9.59
N SER A 955 24.55 26.65 8.88
CA SER A 955 25.90 26.81 9.45
C SER A 955 25.94 27.78 10.64
N LYS A 956 25.29 28.95 10.53
CA LYS A 956 25.25 29.95 11.60
C LYS A 956 24.54 29.44 12.87
N ALA A 957 23.45 28.70 12.71
CA ALA A 957 22.70 28.15 13.83
C ALA A 957 23.49 27.03 14.53
N ILE A 958 24.15 26.17 13.74
CA ILE A 958 25.04 25.11 14.22
C ILE A 958 26.19 25.70 15.05
N GLU A 959 26.86 26.73 14.53
CA GLU A 959 27.94 27.43 15.24
C GLU A 959 27.46 28.06 16.54
N ALA A 960 26.34 28.79 16.52
CA ALA A 960 25.79 29.44 17.70
C ALA A 960 25.43 28.42 18.79
N ARG A 961 24.82 27.29 18.41
CA ARG A 961 24.45 26.24 19.35
C ARG A 961 25.68 25.53 19.93
N HIS A 962 26.65 25.18 19.10
CA HIS A 962 27.91 24.59 19.55
C HIS A 962 28.64 25.54 20.53
N ALA A 963 28.70 26.83 20.22
CA ALA A 963 29.33 27.83 21.10
C ALA A 963 28.64 27.92 22.47
N ALA A 964 27.30 27.88 22.51
CA ALA A 964 26.54 27.85 23.77
C ALA A 964 26.86 26.60 24.61
N LEU A 965 26.93 25.44 23.94
CA LEU A 965 27.27 24.18 24.57
C LEU A 965 28.71 24.17 25.12
N MET A 966 29.67 24.69 24.36
CA MET A 966 31.06 24.84 24.80
C MET A 966 31.22 25.81 25.96
N LYS A 967 30.40 26.87 26.01
CA LYS A 967 30.35 27.79 27.15
C LYS A 967 29.87 27.07 28.42
N ARG A 968 28.79 26.28 28.32
CA ARG A 968 28.25 25.52 29.45
C ARG A 968 29.21 24.42 29.91
N TRP A 969 29.85 23.73 28.97
CA TRP A 969 30.92 22.78 29.24
C TRP A 969 32.09 23.41 30.02
N SER A 970 32.57 24.57 29.57
CA SER A 970 33.65 25.30 30.25
C SER A 970 33.25 25.72 31.67
N GLN A 971 31.98 26.10 31.87
CA GLN A 971 31.43 26.42 33.19
C GLN A 971 31.39 25.19 34.10
N LEU A 972 31.00 24.02 33.60
CA LEU A 972 31.01 22.76 34.35
C LEU A 972 32.42 22.40 34.83
N LEU A 973 33.42 22.51 33.95
CA LEU A 973 34.83 22.31 34.31
C LEU A 973 35.28 23.28 35.41
N ALA A 974 34.93 24.57 35.29
CA ALA A 974 35.26 25.57 36.30
C ALA A 974 34.59 25.29 37.66
N ASN A 975 33.33 24.84 37.64
CA ASN A 975 32.60 24.45 38.86
C ASN A 975 33.25 23.23 39.52
N SER A 976 33.63 22.21 38.74
CA SER A 976 34.34 21.02 39.22
C SER A 976 35.66 21.40 39.90
N ALA A 977 36.47 22.22 39.23
CA ALA A 977 37.74 22.72 39.76
C ALA A 977 37.55 23.52 41.06
N THR A 978 36.51 24.36 41.12
CA THR A 978 36.18 25.15 42.32
C THR A 978 35.80 24.25 43.49
N ARG A 979 34.97 23.23 43.26
CA ARG A 979 34.59 22.26 44.30
C ARG A 979 35.80 21.48 44.80
N LYS A 980 36.65 20.98 43.90
CA LYS A 980 37.90 20.29 44.25
C LYS A 980 38.80 21.16 45.12
N LYS A 981 38.96 22.45 44.76
CA LYS A 981 39.73 23.40 45.56
C LYS A 981 39.17 23.53 46.99
N LYS A 982 37.86 23.70 47.14
CA LYS A 982 37.22 23.78 48.46
C LYS A 982 37.38 22.48 49.28
N LEU A 983 37.30 21.32 48.64
CA LEU A 983 37.55 20.03 49.32
C LEU A 983 39.00 19.91 49.80
N LEU A 984 39.98 20.36 49.01
CA LEU A 984 41.39 20.40 49.42
C LEU A 984 41.63 21.40 50.57
N GLU A 985 40.95 22.55 50.55
CA GLU A 985 40.98 23.51 51.67
C GLU A 985 40.40 22.89 52.95
N ALA A 986 39.27 22.19 52.85
CA ALA A 986 38.67 21.45 53.96
C ALA A 986 39.60 20.33 54.48
N GLN A 987 40.27 19.60 53.58
CA GLN A 987 41.24 18.57 53.94
C GLN A 987 42.40 19.17 54.74
N SER A 988 42.94 20.31 54.29
CA SER A 988 43.99 21.03 55.02
C SER A 988 43.50 21.54 56.37
N HIS A 989 42.24 21.96 56.47
CA HIS A 989 41.64 22.43 57.71
C HIS A 989 41.56 21.30 58.75
N PHE A 990 40.96 20.16 58.39
CA PHE A 990 40.84 19.02 59.30
C PHE A 990 42.18 18.37 59.63
N ARG A 991 43.16 18.40 58.72
CA ARG A 991 44.53 17.94 59.01
C ARG A 991 45.20 18.76 60.12
N LYS A 992 45.01 20.08 60.13
CA LYS A 992 45.52 20.96 61.20
C LYS A 992 44.84 20.67 62.53
N VAL A 993 43.53 20.41 62.51
CA VAL A 993 42.78 20.00 63.70
C VAL A 993 43.34 18.68 64.25
N GLU A 994 43.59 17.70 63.39
CA GLU A 994 44.15 16.40 63.78
C GLU A 994 45.53 16.54 64.44
N ASP A 995 46.41 17.38 63.87
CA ASP A 995 47.72 17.67 64.44
C ASP A 995 47.61 18.34 65.83
N LEU A 996 46.66 19.27 65.99
CA LEU A 996 46.38 19.91 67.28
C LEU A 996 45.82 18.91 68.30
N PHE A 997 44.89 18.05 67.89
CA PHE A 997 44.36 16.99 68.74
C PHE A 997 45.46 16.04 69.23
N LEU A 998 46.33 15.58 68.34
CA LEU A 998 47.48 14.73 68.71
C LEU A 998 48.47 15.45 69.63
N THR A 999 48.71 16.74 69.40
CA THR A 999 49.62 17.55 70.23
C THR A 999 49.06 17.76 71.64
N PHE A 1000 47.77 18.10 71.74
CA PHE A 1000 47.07 18.23 73.03
C PHE A 1000 47.07 16.90 73.78
N ALA A 1001 46.72 15.78 73.12
CA ALA A 1001 46.70 14.46 73.74
C ALA A 1001 48.07 14.06 74.33
N LYS A 1002 49.16 14.28 73.59
CA LYS A 1002 50.52 14.01 74.07
C LYS A 1002 50.90 14.85 75.28
N LYS A 1003 50.64 16.17 75.23
CA LYS A 1003 50.97 17.09 76.33
C LYS A 1003 50.09 16.83 77.57
N ALA A 1004 48.81 16.54 77.38
CA ALA A 1004 47.87 16.25 78.46
C ALA A 1004 48.27 14.98 79.21
N SER A 1005 48.66 13.94 78.47
CA SER A 1005 49.17 12.70 79.06
C SER A 1005 50.48 12.90 79.83
N ALA A 1006 51.44 13.66 79.27
CA ALA A 1006 52.69 13.96 79.94
C ALA A 1006 52.47 14.80 81.22
N PHE A 1007 51.57 15.78 81.16
CA PHE A 1007 51.21 16.63 82.29
C PHE A 1007 50.49 15.83 83.39
N ASN A 1008 49.58 14.92 83.02
CA ASN A 1008 48.91 14.05 83.98
C ASN A 1008 49.91 13.12 84.69
N SER A 1009 50.85 12.52 83.96
CA SER A 1009 51.90 11.69 84.55
C SER A 1009 52.80 12.48 85.51
N TRP A 1010 53.14 13.73 85.16
CA TRP A 1010 53.85 14.62 86.07
C TRP A 1010 53.04 14.95 87.33
N PHE A 1011 51.74 15.21 87.18
CA PHE A 1011 50.84 15.50 88.30
C PHE A 1011 50.73 14.32 89.26
N GLU A 1012 50.56 13.09 88.77
CA GLU A 1012 50.45 11.88 89.61
C GLU A 1012 51.71 11.69 90.47
N ASN A 1013 52.91 11.83 89.86
CA ASN A 1013 54.17 11.75 90.61
C ASN A 1013 54.30 12.86 91.65
N ALA A 1014 53.89 14.08 91.30
CA ALA A 1014 53.92 15.23 92.20
C ALA A 1014 52.93 15.10 93.37
N GLU A 1015 51.76 14.52 93.13
CA GLU A 1015 50.75 14.24 94.16
C GLU A 1015 51.24 13.14 95.12
N GLU A 1016 51.86 12.08 94.60
CA GLU A 1016 52.47 11.00 95.41
C GLU A 1016 53.56 11.56 96.35
N ASP A 1017 54.54 12.30 95.81
CA ASP A 1017 55.65 12.89 96.59
C ASP A 1017 55.18 13.85 97.70
N LEU A 1018 54.09 14.59 97.47
CA LEU A 1018 53.58 15.59 98.41
C LEU A 1018 52.67 15.00 99.49
N THR A 1019 52.05 13.85 99.23
CA THR A 1019 51.12 13.18 100.17
C THR A 1019 51.84 12.22 101.13
N ASP A 1020 53.13 11.95 100.90
CA ASP A 1020 53.98 11.11 101.72
C ASP A 1020 54.12 11.61 103.16
N PRO A 1021 53.77 10.86 104.23
CA PRO A 1021 53.70 11.40 105.60
C PRO A 1021 55.00 12.09 106.10
N VAL A 1022 54.91 13.32 106.64
CA VAL A 1022 56.08 14.00 107.23
C VAL A 1022 56.54 13.27 108.51
N ARG A 1023 57.71 12.61 108.47
CA ARG A 1023 58.36 12.01 109.66
C ARG A 1023 59.84 12.34 109.70
N CYS A 1024 60.29 12.94 110.79
CA CYS A 1024 61.69 13.25 111.03
C CYS A 1024 62.02 13.16 112.54
N ASN A 1025 63.29 12.98 112.88
CA ASN A 1025 63.76 12.75 114.25
C ASN A 1025 64.73 13.85 114.78
N SER A 1026 65.10 14.80 113.92
CA SER A 1026 66.04 15.90 114.20
C SER A 1026 65.60 17.22 113.56
N LEU A 1027 66.18 18.33 114.04
CA LEU A 1027 65.97 19.66 113.46
C LEU A 1027 66.60 19.80 112.07
N GLU A 1028 67.68 19.07 111.80
CA GLU A 1028 68.35 19.03 110.50
C GLU A 1028 67.50 18.32 109.44
N GLU A 1029 66.83 17.20 109.78
CA GLU A 1029 65.96 16.46 108.85
C GLU A 1029 64.73 17.27 108.42
N ILE A 1030 64.07 17.97 109.37
CA ILE A 1030 62.92 18.81 109.03
C ILE A 1030 63.32 20.03 108.18
N LYS A 1031 64.53 20.55 108.39
CA LYS A 1031 65.08 21.62 107.54
C LYS A 1031 65.32 21.13 106.11
N ALA A 1032 65.88 19.94 105.93
CA ALA A 1032 66.09 19.33 104.61
C ALA A 1032 64.76 19.06 103.87
N LEU A 1033 63.73 18.56 104.56
CA LEU A 1033 62.41 18.34 103.96
C LEU A 1033 61.73 19.66 103.52
N ARG A 1034 61.94 20.74 104.27
CA ARG A 1034 61.46 22.08 103.88
C ARG A 1034 62.21 22.65 102.69
N GLU A 1035 63.54 22.49 102.65
CA GLU A 1035 64.36 22.89 101.49
C GLU A 1035 63.95 22.10 100.24
N ALA A 1036 63.66 20.80 100.36
CA ALA A 1036 63.13 19.98 99.26
C ALA A 1036 61.73 20.43 98.81
N HIS A 1037 60.84 20.76 99.75
CA HIS A 1037 59.52 21.31 99.43
C HIS A 1037 59.59 22.69 98.77
N ASP A 1038 60.52 23.56 99.18
CA ASP A 1038 60.75 24.86 98.54
C ASP A 1038 61.36 24.71 97.13
N ALA A 1039 62.22 23.69 96.93
CA ALA A 1039 62.72 23.32 95.61
C ALA A 1039 61.59 22.82 94.69
N PHE A 1040 60.68 21.98 95.19
CA PHE A 1040 59.47 21.57 94.46
C PHE A 1040 58.56 22.77 94.14
N ARG A 1041 58.35 23.70 95.07
CA ARG A 1041 57.59 24.92 94.80
C ARG A 1041 58.21 25.79 93.72
N SER A 1042 59.54 25.79 93.62
CA SER A 1042 60.25 26.48 92.56
C SER A 1042 60.04 25.83 91.20
N SER A 1043 59.91 24.49 91.15
CA SER A 1043 59.67 23.74 89.90
C SER A 1043 58.23 23.86 89.37
N LEU A 1044 57.25 24.24 90.21
CA LEU A 1044 55.86 24.51 89.79
C LEU A 1044 55.73 25.56 88.68
N SER A 1045 56.68 26.49 88.58
CA SER A 1045 56.69 27.50 87.52
C SER A 1045 56.77 26.87 86.11
N SER A 1046 57.49 25.76 85.96
CA SER A 1046 57.58 25.01 84.70
C SER A 1046 56.27 24.28 84.40
N ALA A 1047 55.71 23.57 85.38
CA ALA A 1047 54.45 22.84 85.20
C ALA A 1047 53.26 23.79 84.95
N GLN A 1048 53.22 24.96 85.59
CA GLN A 1048 52.24 26.00 85.30
C GLN A 1048 52.35 26.51 83.85
N ALA A 1049 53.55 26.58 83.28
CA ALA A 1049 53.75 26.94 81.88
C ALA A 1049 53.20 25.84 80.95
N ASP A 1050 53.44 24.56 81.25
CA ASP A 1050 52.90 23.44 80.48
C ASP A 1050 51.36 23.36 80.56
N PHE A 1051 50.79 23.62 81.73
CA PHE A 1051 49.33 23.74 81.93
C PHE A 1051 48.73 24.89 81.08
N ASN A 1052 49.37 26.06 81.08
CA ASN A 1052 48.92 27.19 80.27
C ASN A 1052 49.03 26.90 78.76
N GLN A 1053 50.04 26.14 78.33
CA GLN A 1053 50.15 25.69 76.94
C GLN A 1053 49.03 24.72 76.56
N LEU A 1054 48.62 23.84 77.47
CA LEU A 1054 47.45 22.97 77.26
C LEU A 1054 46.16 23.76 77.14
N ALA A 1055 45.96 24.78 78.00
CA ALA A 1055 44.81 25.69 77.92
C ALA A 1055 44.76 26.43 76.56
N GLU A 1056 45.91 26.89 76.07
CA GLU A 1056 46.01 27.58 74.79
C GLU A 1056 45.76 26.64 73.61
N LEU A 1057 46.25 25.39 73.67
CA LEU A 1057 45.95 24.36 72.66
C LEU A 1057 44.46 24.00 72.65
N ASP A 1058 43.81 23.85 73.81
CA ASP A 1058 42.37 23.62 73.91
C ASP A 1058 41.57 24.80 73.32
N ARG A 1059 41.97 26.04 73.63
CA ARG A 1059 41.36 27.26 73.05
C ARG A 1059 41.50 27.28 71.53
N GLN A 1060 42.67 26.90 71.01
CA GLN A 1060 42.90 26.78 69.57
C GLN A 1060 42.01 25.70 68.97
N ILE A 1061 41.95 24.50 69.54
CA ILE A 1061 41.09 23.39 69.08
C ILE A 1061 39.61 23.81 69.07
N LYS A 1062 39.10 24.40 70.17
CA LYS A 1062 37.71 24.88 70.27
C LYS A 1062 37.38 25.97 69.24
N SER A 1063 38.37 26.76 68.80
CA SER A 1063 38.17 27.77 67.73
C SER A 1063 37.82 27.14 66.36
N PHE A 1064 38.19 25.89 66.12
CA PHE A 1064 37.86 25.14 64.91
C PHE A 1064 36.43 24.54 64.94
N ARG A 1065 35.68 24.69 66.04
CA ARG A 1065 34.30 24.16 66.21
C ARG A 1065 34.15 22.66 65.91
N VAL A 1066 35.17 21.89 66.26
CA VAL A 1066 35.21 20.44 66.09
C VAL A 1066 34.76 19.72 67.37
N ALA A 1067 34.39 18.44 67.24
CA ALA A 1067 33.98 17.60 68.37
C ALA A 1067 35.14 17.35 69.37
N SER A 1068 34.87 16.63 70.46
CA SER A 1068 35.89 16.27 71.45
C SER A 1068 37.07 15.52 70.82
N ASN A 1069 38.27 15.75 71.34
CA ASN A 1069 39.49 15.11 70.88
C ASN A 1069 39.38 13.57 71.00
N PRO A 1070 39.47 12.81 69.89
CA PRO A 1070 39.31 11.36 69.91
C PRO A 1070 40.55 10.62 70.45
N TYR A 1071 41.69 11.29 70.60
CA TYR A 1071 42.96 10.67 70.99
C TYR A 1071 43.27 10.76 72.49
N THR A 1072 42.43 11.43 73.27
CA THR A 1072 42.57 11.50 74.72
C THR A 1072 41.23 11.75 75.39
N TRP A 1073 41.02 11.15 76.55
CA TRP A 1073 39.86 11.43 77.40
C TRP A 1073 40.13 12.58 78.39
N PHE A 1074 41.38 13.04 78.51
CA PHE A 1074 41.71 14.20 79.32
C PHE A 1074 41.15 15.45 78.66
N THR A 1075 40.24 16.15 79.35
CA THR A 1075 39.75 17.46 78.92
C THR A 1075 40.43 18.57 79.70
N MET A 1076 40.45 19.79 79.15
CA MET A 1076 41.01 20.93 79.88
C MET A 1076 40.27 21.15 81.22
N GLU A 1077 38.96 20.89 81.24
CA GLU A 1077 38.15 20.99 82.46
C GLU A 1077 38.60 19.98 83.54
N ALA A 1078 38.95 18.75 83.15
CA ALA A 1078 39.47 17.73 84.06
C ALA A 1078 40.88 18.08 84.57
N LEU A 1079 41.76 18.59 83.69
CA LEU A 1079 43.10 19.02 84.07
C LEU A 1079 43.10 20.28 84.97
N GLU A 1080 42.13 21.18 84.80
CA GLU A 1080 41.93 22.32 85.70
C GLU A 1080 41.58 21.89 87.13
N GLU A 1081 40.82 20.80 87.26
CA GLU A 1081 40.43 20.26 88.55
C GLU A 1081 41.61 19.58 89.26
N THR A 1082 42.40 18.78 88.55
CA THR A 1082 43.63 18.17 89.09
C THR A 1082 44.65 19.24 89.48
N TRP A 1083 44.85 20.27 88.66
CA TRP A 1083 45.74 21.39 88.99
C TRP A 1083 45.31 22.14 90.26
N ARG A 1084 44.00 22.36 90.45
CA ARG A 1084 43.46 22.94 91.69
C ARG A 1084 43.69 22.04 92.90
N ASN A 1085 43.56 20.72 92.74
CA ASN A 1085 43.83 19.76 93.81
C ASN A 1085 45.30 19.79 94.24
N LEU A 1086 46.26 19.82 93.29
CA LEU A 1086 47.69 19.93 93.60
C LEU A 1086 48.00 21.14 94.47
N GLN A 1087 47.45 22.31 94.09
CA GLN A 1087 47.66 23.56 94.83
C GLN A 1087 47.13 23.48 96.28
N LYS A 1088 46.10 22.68 96.52
CA LYS A 1088 45.58 22.41 97.87
C LYS A 1088 46.54 21.52 98.65
N ILE A 1089 46.99 20.42 98.05
CA ILE A 1089 47.93 19.46 98.66
C ILE A 1089 49.24 20.14 99.06
N ILE A 1090 49.79 21.02 98.21
CA ILE A 1090 51.01 21.80 98.53
C ILE A 1090 50.84 22.65 99.79
N LYS A 1091 49.67 23.30 99.96
CA LYS A 1091 49.39 24.11 101.15
C LYS A 1091 49.25 23.25 102.41
N GLU A 1092 48.64 22.09 102.29
CA GLU A 1092 48.50 21.12 103.39
C GLU A 1092 49.88 20.58 103.79
N ARG A 1093 50.72 20.21 102.83
CA ARG A 1093 52.11 19.79 103.03
C ARG A 1093 52.95 20.84 103.75
N GLU A 1094 52.83 22.11 103.34
CA GLU A 1094 53.51 23.22 103.99
C GLU A 1094 53.09 23.38 105.46
N LEU A 1095 51.80 23.22 105.75
CA LEU A 1095 51.27 23.30 107.12
C LEU A 1095 51.75 22.13 107.98
N GLU A 1096 51.83 20.92 107.43
CA GLU A 1096 52.37 19.74 108.12
C GLU A 1096 53.85 19.89 108.43
N LEU A 1097 54.66 20.34 107.46
CA LEU A 1097 56.08 20.63 107.67
C LEU A 1097 56.31 21.70 108.74
N GLN A 1098 55.45 22.74 108.81
CA GLN A 1098 55.52 23.75 109.86
C GLN A 1098 55.14 23.21 111.25
N LYS A 1099 54.13 22.34 111.33
CA LYS A 1099 53.74 21.69 112.60
C LYS A 1099 54.84 20.75 113.10
N GLU A 1100 55.42 19.96 112.21
CA GLU A 1100 56.51 19.04 112.55
C GLU A 1100 57.78 19.81 112.96
N GLN A 1101 58.09 20.94 112.32
CA GLN A 1101 59.17 21.84 112.75
C GLN A 1101 58.99 22.28 114.20
N ARG A 1102 57.80 22.80 114.56
CA ARG A 1102 57.54 23.22 115.95
C ARG A 1102 57.65 22.05 116.92
N ARG A 1103 57.17 20.87 116.53
CA ARG A 1103 57.29 19.65 117.34
C ARG A 1103 58.76 19.28 117.59
N GLN A 1104 59.62 19.38 116.57
CA GLN A 1104 61.05 19.11 116.71
C GLN A 1104 61.78 20.20 117.52
N GLU A 1105 61.39 21.46 117.37
CA GLU A 1105 61.93 22.57 118.19
C GLU A 1105 61.56 22.41 119.66
N GLU A 1106 60.33 22.00 119.97
CA GLU A 1106 59.89 21.67 121.32
C GLU A 1106 60.61 20.44 121.87
N ASN A 1107 60.75 19.38 121.07
CA ASN A 1107 61.51 18.19 121.45
C ASN A 1107 62.99 18.52 121.70
N ASP A 1108 63.61 19.37 120.88
CA ASP A 1108 65.00 19.80 121.07
C ASP A 1108 65.15 20.65 122.33
N LYS A 1109 64.21 21.56 122.58
CA LYS A 1109 64.16 22.33 123.82
C LYS A 1109 64.02 21.41 125.05
N LEU A 1110 63.16 20.40 124.99
CA LEU A 1110 63.03 19.38 126.04
C LEU A 1110 64.31 18.56 126.20
N ARG A 1111 65.00 18.21 125.10
CA ARG A 1111 66.32 17.55 125.15
C ARG A 1111 67.38 18.45 125.79
N GLN A 1112 67.36 19.76 125.53
CA GLN A 1112 68.26 20.75 126.14
C GLN A 1112 67.95 20.98 127.63
N GLU A 1113 66.69 21.10 128.02
CA GLU A 1113 66.25 21.21 129.42
C GLU A 1113 66.59 19.93 130.20
N PHE A 1114 66.36 18.76 129.60
CA PHE A 1114 66.82 17.49 130.16
C PHE A 1114 68.34 17.45 130.31
N ALA A 1115 69.10 17.91 129.31
CA ALA A 1115 70.56 18.00 129.39
C ALA A 1115 71.01 18.98 130.50
N GLN A 1116 70.31 20.10 130.71
CA GLN A 1116 70.58 21.04 131.81
C GLN A 1116 70.31 20.40 133.17
N HIS A 1117 69.17 19.74 133.34
CA HIS A 1117 68.84 19.02 134.58
C HIS A 1117 69.78 17.84 134.83
N ALA A 1118 70.14 17.08 133.80
CA ALA A 1118 71.10 15.98 133.88
C ALA A 1118 72.51 16.47 134.21
N ASN A 1119 72.93 17.62 133.65
CA ASN A 1119 74.21 18.24 133.96
C ASN A 1119 74.23 18.84 135.39
N ALA A 1120 73.14 19.47 135.84
CA ALA A 1120 73.00 19.94 137.22
C ALA A 1120 73.00 18.77 138.22
N PHE A 1121 72.35 17.65 137.88
CA PHE A 1121 72.40 16.42 138.66
C PHE A 1121 73.80 15.79 138.65
N HIS A 1122 74.49 15.80 137.51
CA HIS A 1122 75.88 15.36 137.42
C HIS A 1122 76.81 16.24 138.29
N GLN A 1123 76.59 17.55 138.30
CA GLN A 1123 77.33 18.52 139.12
C GLN A 1123 77.08 18.30 140.62
N TRP A 1124 75.83 18.03 141.01
CA TRP A 1124 75.48 17.61 142.38
C TRP A 1124 76.16 16.29 142.78
N ILE A 1125 76.25 15.30 141.88
CA ILE A 1125 77.01 14.06 142.10
C ILE A 1125 78.51 14.36 142.30
N GLN A 1126 79.09 15.26 141.50
CA GLN A 1126 80.50 15.65 141.63
C GLN A 1126 80.79 16.37 142.95
N GLU A 1127 79.90 17.27 143.40
CA GLU A 1127 80.00 17.99 144.69
C GLU A 1127 79.81 17.04 145.89
N THR A 1128 78.86 16.11 145.81
CA THR A 1128 78.64 15.08 146.85
C THR A 1128 79.82 14.11 146.93
N ARG A 1129 80.47 13.82 145.79
CA ARG A 1129 81.68 13.00 145.72
C ARG A 1129 82.91 13.72 146.30
N THR A 1130 83.01 15.05 146.16
CA THR A 1130 84.09 15.84 146.78
C THR A 1130 83.92 15.98 148.29
N TYR A 1131 82.68 16.04 148.79
CA TYR A 1131 82.40 16.15 150.22
C TYR A 1131 82.72 14.86 151.03
N LEU A 1132 82.86 13.71 150.37
CA LEU A 1132 83.10 12.42 151.02
C LEU A 1132 84.58 11.97 151.05
N LEU A 1133 85.52 12.75 150.49
CA LEU A 1133 86.91 12.31 150.28
C LEU A 1133 88.03 13.10 151.00
N ASP A 1134 87.79 14.21 151.72
CA ASP A 1134 88.80 14.94 152.52
C ASP A 1134 88.30 15.34 153.93
N GLY A 1135 89.02 14.97 155.00
CA GLY A 1135 88.59 15.11 156.40
C GLY A 1135 89.59 15.73 157.41
N LEU A 1136 89.06 16.06 158.61
CA LEU A 1136 89.64 16.06 159.98
C LEU A 1136 90.87 16.96 160.37
N ILE A 1137 90.78 17.61 161.58
CA ILE A 1137 91.79 18.22 162.52
C ILE A 1137 91.80 19.80 162.59
N LEU A 1138 91.84 20.58 163.71
CA LEU A 1138 91.43 20.54 165.16
C LEU A 1138 91.78 21.90 165.88
N THR A 1139 90.84 22.47 166.67
CA THR A 1139 90.88 23.42 167.84
C THR A 1139 91.79 24.68 167.96
N SER A 1140 91.19 25.87 168.22
CA SER A 1140 91.59 26.86 169.28
C SER A 1140 90.60 28.04 169.49
N TYR A 1141 90.57 28.61 170.70
CA TYR A 1141 89.92 29.88 171.13
C TYR A 1141 90.70 31.15 170.65
N VAL A 1142 90.01 32.31 170.46
CA VAL A 1142 90.42 33.75 170.69
C VAL A 1142 91.74 34.25 170.02
N SER A 1143 91.88 35.36 169.27
CA SER A 1143 91.38 36.76 169.28
C SER A 1143 91.69 37.42 167.92
N GLY A 1144 90.78 38.18 167.27
CA GLY A 1144 90.68 39.67 167.30
C GLY A 1144 91.16 40.27 165.95
N LEU A 1145 90.51 41.20 165.22
CA LEU A 1145 89.37 42.12 165.35
C LEU A 1145 88.94 42.47 163.89
N GLY A 1146 87.71 42.78 163.51
CA GLY A 1146 86.47 42.96 164.26
C GLY A 1146 85.28 43.29 163.33
N VAL A 1147 84.12 42.86 163.82
CA VAL A 1147 82.70 43.07 163.44
C VAL A 1147 82.21 42.44 162.13
#